data_AF-A0A812WQ21-F1
#
_entry.id   AF-A0A812WQ21-F1
#
_cell.length_a   1.000
_cell.length_b   1.000
_cell.length_c   1.000
_cell.angle_alpha   90.00
_cell.angle_beta   90.00
_cell.angle_gamma   90.00
#
_symmetry.space_group_name_H-M   'P 1'
#
loop_
_entity.id
_entity.type
_entity.pdbx_description
1 polymer ?
#
loop_
_entity_poly.entity_id
_entity_poly.type
_entity_poly.pdbx_seq_one_letter_code
_entity_poly.pdbx_strand_id
1 'polypeptide(L)'
;PCRRGTSQKESGSVSCDLCEDGHKADQEESTHCQKCPQGQYQPEFGATSCRKCEGGKTTAVLAATSEFDCICRTDRYLWNGTECLPCPEGMDCPGGSAFPSQLPGFWVEHSYTDGLSSYSVFSCRDASRCPAGEPGQCNVGRTGRACADCFRGYASDVDGSCRPCDALSLWPFLLLPIVMLGLLPLLVAASILMSRARRVAVSIFIVCVIFGQLVVCLQSLEAIYQFEISWIDPAKAVLSSLAIFSLDIEFSCILDPQSHVVEYGSQLLAYPVVLLGTAGFWLLARWVKRPISFNSFLNLHGVLLVALLTAMSLTVMRPFQCRPNPNGLHTMSTRTDVICWSPEHRPLVVLASLGILAYPVAILSTIAFLTWKYPTWLRSGGGLEVLEKYKFLFGRFRPERYYYALLLSAHNMIVALIPAALVSTPALQVGIMGIVICMKLTSQSLLWPWRIDVANYNDLVLSTALLILLLLASPLLRLNQTDTSFLVAVLLACVLCILPLAALFTAGLAVTVRLRPQSKYDAFLCHHKAGAGALCRFFKLIVHKYGRMNIFLDSDELDDLARIFEIVSSDTRCVVAVLTPELLQRMWCAGEMTSARKYGIPIIPLYCDGFAFPDDDCINKIESVWTEEQQYTLTSHGIAMEDIKATYRHISTLDGYALSRHSSLEEQERLVLDVAAAVLRGARRAEVAAQGSVSSARILLCSTEREPEAISTVLILQQMVQQQLRIATFRVRSLKDIAAASSASFALVLLSQGVLEDPDFALQIGQMRAQALSFVPVNDGTFQFPPSDFYMQVEEGGVAGLGANAGRSLAKAYQALLGILALPLTPHASSGILERQVMQICQRFGSLEDLVERRTQSTNRTTTADEVTVADISMSLTGFDDADGDARTATATTPDQEGSAEQDSEYSIHDDLWYT
;
A
#
# COMPACT_ATOMS: atom_id res chain seq x y z
N PRO A 1 97.50 0.54 -31.22
CA PRO A 1 96.08 0.85 -30.98
C PRO A 1 95.25 0.86 -32.27
N CYS A 2 94.20 0.03 -32.33
CA CYS A 2 93.24 0.08 -33.44
C CYS A 2 92.43 1.38 -33.36
N ARG A 3 92.24 2.04 -34.51
CA ARG A 3 91.41 3.23 -34.62
C ARG A 3 89.93 2.83 -34.58
N ARG A 4 89.04 3.76 -34.22
CA ARG A 4 87.59 3.52 -34.28
C ARG A 4 87.19 3.00 -35.66
N GLY A 5 86.27 2.03 -35.70
CA GLY A 5 85.88 1.31 -36.90
C GLY A 5 86.71 0.06 -37.22
N THR A 6 87.83 -0.17 -36.53
CA THR A 6 88.64 -1.39 -36.67
C THR A 6 88.83 -2.10 -35.33
N SER A 7 89.01 -3.42 -35.36
CA SER A 7 89.28 -4.22 -34.17
C SER A 7 90.36 -5.26 -34.42
N GLN A 8 91.04 -5.70 -33.36
CA GLN A 8 92.00 -6.79 -33.45
C GLN A 8 92.04 -7.57 -32.13
N LYS A 9 91.87 -8.88 -32.22
CA LYS A 9 91.76 -9.77 -31.05
C LYS A 9 93.14 -10.16 -30.51
N GLU A 10 94.17 -10.19 -31.36
CA GLU A 10 95.52 -10.62 -30.99
C GLU A 10 96.44 -9.44 -30.65
N SER A 11 96.94 -9.42 -29.41
CA SER A 11 97.88 -8.41 -28.93
C SER A 11 99.22 -8.48 -29.68
N GLY A 12 99.65 -7.35 -30.28
CA GLY A 12 100.93 -7.23 -30.99
C GLY A 12 100.84 -7.32 -32.52
N SER A 13 99.64 -7.49 -33.08
CA SER A 13 99.40 -7.44 -34.54
C SER A 13 99.65 -6.04 -35.12
N VAL A 14 100.20 -5.98 -36.34
CA VAL A 14 100.54 -4.74 -37.06
C VAL A 14 99.39 -4.19 -37.91
N SER A 15 98.28 -4.92 -38.03
CA SER A 15 97.10 -4.53 -38.82
C SER A 15 95.82 -4.76 -38.03
N CYS A 16 94.86 -3.83 -38.16
CA CYS A 16 93.53 -3.94 -37.55
C CYS A 16 92.50 -4.20 -38.64
N ASP A 17 91.58 -5.12 -38.37
CA ASP A 17 90.54 -5.52 -39.32
C ASP A 17 89.36 -4.56 -39.24
N LEU A 18 88.80 -4.18 -40.39
CA LEU A 18 87.58 -3.37 -40.44
C LEU A 18 86.41 -4.15 -39.87
N CYS A 19 85.56 -3.48 -39.09
CA CYS A 19 84.30 -4.08 -38.68
C CYS A 19 83.42 -4.35 -39.91
N GLU A 20 82.87 -5.56 -39.98
CA GLU A 20 81.89 -5.96 -41.00
C GLU A 20 80.61 -5.13 -40.89
N ASP A 21 79.81 -5.14 -41.95
CA ASP A 21 78.46 -4.56 -41.92
C ASP A 21 77.63 -5.14 -40.76
N GLY A 22 76.69 -4.34 -40.26
CA GLY A 22 75.94 -4.64 -39.04
C GLY A 22 76.76 -4.55 -37.73
N HIS A 23 78.04 -4.16 -37.77
CA HIS A 23 78.87 -3.99 -36.57
C HIS A 23 79.50 -2.59 -36.47
N LYS A 24 79.85 -2.18 -35.25
CA LYS A 24 80.55 -0.92 -34.95
C LYS A 24 81.74 -1.13 -34.00
N ALA A 25 82.72 -0.23 -34.07
CA ALA A 25 83.74 -0.05 -33.04
C ALA A 25 83.88 1.45 -32.72
N ASP A 26 83.30 1.88 -31.60
CA ASP A 26 83.23 3.28 -31.18
C ASP A 26 84.39 3.71 -30.26
N GLN A 27 85.15 2.75 -29.74
CA GLN A 27 86.32 2.98 -28.88
C GLN A 27 87.63 2.69 -29.61
N GLU A 28 88.66 3.47 -29.30
CA GLU A 28 90.03 3.14 -29.71
C GLU A 28 90.50 1.90 -28.94
N GLU A 29 91.39 1.09 -29.53
CA GLU A 29 91.87 -0.17 -28.93
C GLU A 29 90.80 -1.28 -28.80
N SER A 30 89.72 -1.20 -29.57
CA SER A 30 88.67 -2.23 -29.60
C SER A 30 89.23 -3.62 -29.97
N THR A 31 88.96 -4.61 -29.12
CA THR A 31 89.41 -6.01 -29.34
C THR A 31 88.42 -6.85 -30.14
N HIS A 32 87.19 -6.36 -30.33
CA HIS A 32 86.16 -6.98 -31.15
C HIS A 32 85.17 -5.92 -31.66
N CYS A 33 84.53 -6.18 -32.79
CA CYS A 33 83.44 -5.37 -33.32
C CYS A 33 82.12 -5.68 -32.60
N GLN A 34 81.40 -4.66 -32.17
CA GLN A 34 80.12 -4.80 -31.48
C GLN A 34 78.97 -4.85 -32.49
N LYS A 35 78.05 -5.81 -32.34
CA LYS A 35 76.84 -5.87 -33.15
C LYS A 35 75.96 -4.63 -32.95
N CYS A 36 75.39 -4.11 -34.04
CA CYS A 36 74.34 -3.11 -33.93
C CYS A 36 73.16 -3.69 -33.14
N PRO A 37 72.69 -3.00 -32.07
CA PRO A 37 71.58 -3.47 -31.25
C PRO A 37 70.25 -3.38 -32.02
N GLN A 38 69.23 -4.04 -31.51
CA GLN A 38 67.90 -4.04 -32.11
C GLN A 38 67.38 -2.60 -32.31
N GLY A 39 66.88 -2.31 -33.50
CA GLY A 39 66.44 -0.97 -33.91
C GLY A 39 67.53 -0.09 -34.52
N GLN A 40 68.72 -0.66 -34.79
CA GLN A 40 69.81 0.00 -35.51
C GLN A 40 70.39 -0.91 -36.58
N TYR A 41 70.84 -0.32 -37.69
CA TYR A 41 71.46 -1.02 -38.81
C TYR A 41 72.74 -0.31 -39.26
N GLN A 42 73.62 -1.01 -39.96
CA GLN A 42 74.84 -0.42 -40.51
C GLN A 42 75.23 -1.09 -41.84
N PRO A 43 75.11 -0.39 -42.99
CA PRO A 43 75.44 -0.97 -44.30
C PRO A 43 76.93 -0.90 -44.67
N GLU A 44 77.75 -0.10 -43.98
CA GLU A 44 79.14 0.16 -44.38
C GLU A 44 80.15 -0.55 -43.48
N PHE A 45 81.24 -1.06 -44.08
CA PHE A 45 82.40 -1.57 -43.36
C PHE A 45 83.13 -0.46 -42.63
N GLY A 46 83.72 -0.77 -41.47
CA GLY A 46 84.54 0.19 -40.73
C GLY A 46 83.76 1.20 -39.90
N ALA A 47 82.49 0.94 -39.63
CA ALA A 47 81.62 1.91 -38.99
C ALA A 47 81.97 2.18 -37.52
N THR A 48 81.84 3.45 -37.13
CA THR A 48 82.06 3.91 -35.75
C THR A 48 80.76 4.06 -34.96
N SER A 49 79.61 4.03 -35.61
CA SER A 49 78.27 4.09 -35.00
C SER A 49 77.25 3.37 -35.88
N CYS A 50 76.10 2.96 -35.34
CA CYS A 50 75.02 2.35 -36.12
C CYS A 50 73.93 3.40 -36.41
N ARG A 51 73.28 3.30 -37.58
CA ARG A 51 72.15 4.16 -37.97
C ARG A 51 70.88 3.67 -37.27
N LYS A 52 70.04 4.58 -36.76
CA LYS A 52 68.77 4.21 -36.11
C LYS A 52 67.67 4.04 -37.14
N CYS A 53 66.78 3.08 -36.93
CA CYS A 53 65.53 3.00 -37.68
C CYS A 53 64.63 4.19 -37.30
N GLU A 54 64.18 4.96 -38.29
CA GLU A 54 63.27 6.11 -38.10
C GLU A 54 61.80 5.68 -38.24
N GLY A 55 60.86 6.57 -37.86
CA GLY A 55 59.42 6.36 -38.11
C GLY A 55 58.77 5.22 -37.31
N GLY A 56 59.21 4.95 -36.08
CA GLY A 56 58.62 3.91 -35.22
C GLY A 56 59.01 2.48 -35.58
N LYS A 57 60.01 2.31 -36.45
CA LYS A 57 60.55 1.02 -36.88
C LYS A 57 61.57 0.43 -35.90
N THR A 58 61.86 -0.85 -36.05
CA THR A 58 62.89 -1.61 -35.33
C THR A 58 63.46 -2.70 -36.25
N THR A 59 64.60 -3.29 -35.91
CA THR A 59 65.13 -4.44 -36.63
C THR A 59 64.64 -5.74 -35.99
N ALA A 60 64.40 -6.79 -36.77
CA ALA A 60 64.01 -8.10 -36.24
C ALA A 60 65.18 -8.84 -35.57
N VAL A 61 66.40 -8.56 -36.02
CA VAL A 61 67.63 -9.23 -35.61
C VAL A 61 68.70 -8.22 -35.16
N LEU A 62 69.67 -8.71 -34.39
CA LEU A 62 70.91 -7.99 -34.09
C LEU A 62 71.81 -7.96 -35.33
N ALA A 63 72.64 -6.92 -35.46
CA ALA A 63 73.55 -6.73 -36.60
C ALA A 63 72.84 -6.63 -37.96
N ALA A 64 71.73 -5.88 -38.02
CA ALA A 64 71.08 -5.58 -39.29
C ALA A 64 72.00 -4.77 -40.23
N THR A 65 72.01 -5.12 -41.50
CA THR A 65 72.93 -4.56 -42.49
C THR A 65 72.25 -3.56 -43.43
N SER A 66 70.92 -3.55 -43.49
CA SER A 66 70.17 -2.71 -44.42
C SER A 66 69.08 -1.87 -43.75
N GLU A 67 68.77 -0.72 -44.34
CA GLU A 67 67.59 0.08 -43.95
C GLU A 67 66.28 -0.69 -44.21
N PHE A 68 66.27 -1.58 -45.20
CA PHE A 68 65.13 -2.45 -45.49
C PHE A 68 64.84 -3.47 -44.37
N ASP A 69 65.79 -3.69 -43.44
CA ASP A 69 65.59 -4.52 -42.25
C ASP A 69 64.81 -3.80 -41.14
N CYS A 70 64.55 -2.49 -41.30
CA CYS A 70 63.73 -1.69 -40.40
C CYS A 70 62.23 -1.96 -40.66
N ILE A 71 61.63 -2.75 -39.77
CA ILE A 71 60.22 -3.13 -39.79
C ILE A 71 59.42 -2.45 -38.66
N CYS A 72 58.09 -2.47 -38.68
CA CYS A 72 57.31 -1.89 -37.58
C CYS A 72 57.53 -2.64 -36.25
N ARG A 73 57.56 -1.90 -35.14
CA ARG A 73 57.60 -2.48 -33.79
C ARG A 73 56.31 -3.23 -33.47
N THR A 74 56.39 -4.21 -32.58
CA THR A 74 55.22 -4.81 -31.91
C THR A 74 54.44 -3.72 -31.20
N ASP A 75 53.12 -3.64 -31.37
CA ASP A 75 52.24 -2.49 -31.05
C ASP A 75 51.98 -1.47 -32.18
N ARG A 76 52.56 -1.69 -33.37
CA ARG A 76 52.36 -0.86 -34.56
C ARG A 76 52.12 -1.71 -35.80
N TYR A 77 51.47 -1.11 -36.79
CA TYR A 77 51.24 -1.74 -38.09
C TYR A 77 51.71 -0.86 -39.24
N LEU A 78 52.05 -1.51 -40.36
CA LEU A 78 52.53 -0.83 -41.56
C LEU A 78 51.35 -0.20 -42.32
N TRP A 79 51.39 1.11 -42.48
CA TRP A 79 50.43 1.93 -43.20
C TRP A 79 51.06 2.47 -44.49
N ASN A 80 50.34 2.35 -45.62
CA ASN A 80 50.77 2.79 -46.95
C ASN A 80 52.15 2.23 -47.42
N GLY A 81 52.58 1.09 -46.85
CA GLY A 81 53.85 0.44 -47.20
C GLY A 81 55.13 1.09 -46.64
N THR A 82 55.06 2.30 -46.07
CA THR A 82 56.25 3.05 -45.62
C THR A 82 56.21 3.54 -44.17
N GLU A 83 55.03 3.78 -43.59
CA GLU A 83 54.84 4.43 -42.28
C GLU A 83 54.30 3.45 -41.23
N CYS A 84 54.67 3.59 -39.94
CA CYS A 84 54.19 2.71 -38.86
C CYS A 84 53.24 3.44 -37.90
N LEU A 85 51.95 3.11 -37.96
CA LEU A 85 50.91 3.69 -37.09
C LEU A 85 50.71 2.88 -35.80
N PRO A 86 50.33 3.52 -34.68
CA PRO A 86 50.01 2.82 -33.44
C PRO A 86 48.83 1.87 -33.63
N CYS A 87 48.89 0.72 -32.94
CA CYS A 87 47.80 -0.25 -32.96
C CYS A 87 46.54 0.35 -32.31
N PRO A 88 45.39 0.37 -32.99
CA PRO A 88 44.14 0.76 -32.39
C PRO A 88 43.76 -0.18 -31.23
N GLU A 89 43.06 0.35 -30.23
CA GLU A 89 42.48 -0.47 -29.16
C GLU A 89 41.50 -1.49 -29.76
N GLY A 90 41.54 -2.74 -29.27
CA GLY A 90 40.72 -3.84 -29.79
C GLY A 90 41.36 -4.61 -30.97
N MET A 91 42.61 -4.30 -31.31
CA MET A 91 43.39 -5.01 -32.32
C MET A 91 44.68 -5.58 -31.72
N ASP A 92 45.18 -6.66 -32.33
CA ASP A 92 46.50 -7.21 -32.08
C ASP A 92 47.41 -6.92 -33.28
N CYS A 93 48.48 -6.17 -33.02
CA CYS A 93 49.46 -5.76 -34.03
C CYS A 93 50.82 -6.39 -33.71
N PRO A 94 51.16 -7.54 -34.32
CA PRO A 94 52.42 -8.26 -34.04
C PRO A 94 53.67 -7.46 -34.47
N GLY A 95 53.51 -6.39 -35.25
CA GLY A 95 54.59 -5.62 -35.86
C GLY A 95 55.02 -6.24 -37.19
N GLY A 96 56.15 -5.77 -37.73
CA GLY A 96 56.66 -6.32 -38.98
C GLY A 96 55.88 -5.86 -40.21
N SER A 97 55.72 -6.80 -41.15
CA SER A 97 54.84 -6.75 -42.32
C SER A 97 53.56 -7.57 -42.14
N ALA A 98 53.32 -8.12 -40.94
CA ALA A 98 52.14 -8.92 -40.67
C ALA A 98 50.90 -8.03 -40.58
N PHE A 99 49.77 -8.54 -41.09
CA PHE A 99 48.49 -7.85 -41.01
C PHE A 99 47.97 -7.87 -39.56
N PRO A 100 47.39 -6.77 -39.07
CA PRO A 100 46.71 -6.75 -37.78
C PRO A 100 45.53 -7.73 -37.72
N SER A 101 45.31 -8.32 -36.54
CA SER A 101 44.13 -9.14 -36.23
C SER A 101 43.21 -8.44 -35.24
N GLN A 102 41.92 -8.80 -35.23
CA GLN A 102 40.98 -8.29 -34.24
C GLN A 102 41.03 -9.11 -32.94
N LEU A 103 40.89 -8.44 -31.79
CA LEU A 103 40.81 -9.07 -30.46
C LEU A 103 39.37 -9.55 -30.16
N PRO A 104 39.19 -10.55 -29.27
CA PRO A 104 37.85 -11.03 -28.94
C PRO A 104 37.02 -9.90 -28.30
N GLY A 105 35.75 -9.78 -28.72
CA GLY A 105 34.84 -8.70 -28.31
C GLY A 105 34.93 -7.42 -29.14
N PHE A 106 35.81 -7.37 -30.14
CA PHE A 106 35.90 -6.26 -31.09
C PHE A 106 35.71 -6.76 -32.52
N TRP A 107 35.09 -5.92 -33.35
CA TRP A 107 34.94 -6.15 -34.78
C TRP A 107 35.59 -5.00 -35.53
N VAL A 108 36.41 -5.33 -36.52
CA VAL A 108 37.22 -4.34 -37.23
C VAL A 108 36.75 -4.25 -38.68
N GLU A 109 36.25 -3.08 -39.06
CA GLU A 109 35.99 -2.77 -40.46
C GLU A 109 37.33 -2.49 -41.15
N HIS A 110 37.71 -3.35 -42.07
CA HIS A 110 38.90 -3.16 -42.90
C HIS A 110 38.48 -2.68 -44.28
N SER A 111 38.93 -1.47 -44.64
CA SER A 111 38.72 -0.89 -45.96
C SER A 111 40.07 -0.70 -46.66
N TYR A 112 40.15 -1.14 -47.92
CA TYR A 112 41.33 -0.97 -48.76
C TYR A 112 40.98 -0.05 -49.93
N THR A 113 41.42 1.20 -49.85
CA THR A 113 41.13 2.24 -50.85
C THR A 113 42.43 2.95 -51.23
N ASP A 114 42.69 3.11 -52.52
CA ASP A 114 43.87 3.81 -53.08
C ASP A 114 45.23 3.31 -52.55
N GLY A 115 45.34 2.02 -52.21
CA GLY A 115 46.58 1.44 -51.67
C GLY A 115 46.75 1.59 -50.15
N LEU A 116 45.80 2.22 -49.46
CA LEU A 116 45.82 2.43 -48.01
C LEU A 116 44.82 1.51 -47.29
N SER A 117 45.34 0.75 -46.32
CA SER A 117 44.51 0.01 -45.35
C SER A 117 44.04 0.95 -44.25
N SER A 118 42.73 1.04 -44.08
CA SER A 118 42.07 1.73 -42.97
C SER A 118 41.35 0.72 -42.08
N TYR A 119 41.56 0.83 -40.77
CA TYR A 119 40.94 -0.04 -39.76
C TYR A 119 40.06 0.80 -38.84
N SER A 120 38.77 0.47 -38.78
CA SER A 120 37.81 1.11 -37.89
C SER A 120 37.26 0.09 -36.90
N VAL A 121 37.57 0.28 -35.61
CA VAL A 121 37.24 -0.69 -34.56
C VAL A 121 35.92 -0.35 -33.90
N PHE A 122 35.03 -1.35 -33.84
CA PHE A 122 33.76 -1.30 -33.14
C PHE A 122 33.75 -2.32 -32.00
N SER A 123 33.21 -1.94 -30.85
CA SER A 123 32.98 -2.88 -29.76
C SER A 123 31.78 -3.75 -30.09
N CYS A 124 31.81 -5.02 -29.71
CA CYS A 124 30.66 -5.93 -29.82
C CYS A 124 29.83 -5.93 -28.53
N ARG A 125 28.62 -6.51 -28.54
CA ARG A 125 27.77 -6.57 -27.32
C ARG A 125 28.25 -7.63 -26.33
N ASP A 126 28.66 -8.79 -26.84
CA ASP A 126 29.29 -9.85 -26.06
C ASP A 126 30.57 -10.30 -26.75
N ALA A 127 31.59 -10.68 -25.98
CA ALA A 127 32.84 -11.23 -26.52
C ALA A 127 32.61 -12.50 -27.37
N SER A 128 31.55 -13.25 -27.09
CA SER A 128 31.17 -14.44 -27.86
C SER A 128 30.68 -14.14 -29.28
N ARG A 129 30.28 -12.90 -29.59
CA ARG A 129 29.82 -12.52 -30.95
C ARG A 129 30.97 -12.31 -31.93
N CYS A 130 32.09 -11.81 -31.41
CA CYS A 130 33.26 -11.37 -32.17
C CYS A 130 34.49 -12.15 -31.71
N PRO A 131 34.86 -13.24 -32.40
CA PRO A 131 36.03 -14.03 -32.06
C PRO A 131 37.32 -13.27 -32.40
N ALA A 132 38.42 -13.68 -31.77
CA ALA A 132 39.76 -13.28 -32.20
C ALA A 132 40.03 -13.86 -33.61
N GLY A 133 40.60 -13.06 -34.51
CA GLY A 133 40.82 -13.51 -35.89
C GLY A 133 41.10 -12.39 -36.87
N GLU A 134 40.77 -12.62 -38.14
CA GLU A 134 40.97 -11.61 -39.20
C GLU A 134 39.98 -10.44 -39.05
N PRO A 135 40.37 -9.21 -39.44
CA PRO A 135 39.45 -8.06 -39.45
C PRO A 135 38.16 -8.36 -40.23
N GLY A 136 37.02 -8.15 -39.56
CA GLY A 136 35.70 -8.34 -40.14
C GLY A 136 35.10 -9.72 -39.85
N GLN A 137 35.84 -10.61 -39.20
CA GLN A 137 35.38 -11.95 -38.88
C GLN A 137 34.30 -11.93 -37.78
N CYS A 138 33.21 -12.66 -38.03
CA CYS A 138 32.14 -12.86 -37.07
C CYS A 138 32.05 -14.33 -36.64
N ASN A 139 31.46 -14.59 -35.47
CA ASN A 139 31.15 -15.95 -35.05
C ASN A 139 30.15 -16.60 -36.03
N VAL A 140 30.11 -17.93 -36.05
CA VAL A 140 29.28 -18.70 -36.99
C VAL A 140 27.82 -18.27 -36.90
N GLY A 141 27.21 -18.04 -38.07
CA GLY A 141 25.81 -17.63 -38.17
C GLY A 141 25.57 -16.11 -38.11
N ARG A 142 26.62 -15.31 -37.91
CA ARG A 142 26.53 -13.84 -37.80
C ARG A 142 27.03 -13.06 -39.00
N THR A 143 26.49 -11.86 -39.15
CA THR A 143 26.86 -10.87 -40.17
C THR A 143 26.63 -9.44 -39.67
N GLY A 144 26.96 -8.46 -40.51
CA GLY A 144 26.81 -7.03 -40.21
C GLY A 144 27.92 -6.45 -39.33
N ARG A 145 27.88 -5.13 -39.18
CA ARG A 145 28.82 -4.36 -38.35
C ARG A 145 28.72 -4.81 -36.88
N ALA A 146 29.86 -4.97 -36.22
CA ALA A 146 29.94 -5.48 -34.84
C ALA A 146 29.25 -6.85 -34.64
N CYS A 147 29.09 -7.63 -35.73
CA CYS A 147 28.41 -8.92 -35.73
C CYS A 147 27.04 -8.85 -35.03
N ALA A 148 26.29 -7.77 -35.25
CA ALA A 148 25.03 -7.53 -34.56
C ALA A 148 23.93 -8.50 -35.02
N ASP A 149 23.98 -8.91 -36.29
CA ASP A 149 22.90 -9.65 -36.96
C ASP A 149 23.20 -11.14 -37.09
N CYS A 150 22.14 -11.94 -36.99
CA CYS A 150 22.15 -13.32 -37.47
C CYS A 150 21.77 -13.35 -38.96
N PHE A 151 22.25 -14.36 -39.70
CA PHE A 151 21.80 -14.59 -41.07
C PHE A 151 20.29 -14.83 -41.12
N ARG A 152 19.67 -14.54 -42.27
CA ARG A 152 18.24 -14.81 -42.49
C ARG A 152 17.91 -16.29 -42.21
N GLY A 153 16.90 -16.52 -41.37
CA GLY A 153 16.52 -17.86 -40.92
C GLY A 153 17.27 -18.35 -39.68
N TYR A 154 18.07 -17.49 -39.04
CA TYR A 154 18.70 -17.71 -37.75
C TYR A 154 18.28 -16.63 -36.75
N ALA A 155 18.23 -16.96 -35.46
CA ALA A 155 17.96 -16.04 -34.35
C ALA A 155 19.06 -16.10 -33.29
N SER A 156 19.25 -15.00 -32.56
CA SER A 156 20.24 -14.94 -31.48
C SER A 156 19.78 -15.78 -30.28
N ASP A 157 20.70 -16.56 -29.73
CA ASP A 157 20.51 -17.36 -28.52
C ASP A 157 21.10 -16.65 -27.29
N VAL A 158 20.80 -17.15 -26.08
CA VAL A 158 21.19 -16.54 -24.78
C VAL A 158 22.71 -16.36 -24.64
N ASP A 159 23.48 -17.32 -25.15
CA ASP A 159 24.96 -17.30 -25.13
C ASP A 159 25.57 -16.31 -26.13
N GLY A 160 24.71 -15.61 -26.87
CA GLY A 160 25.05 -14.80 -28.00
C GLY A 160 24.90 -15.58 -29.30
N SER A 161 25.30 -16.84 -29.43
CA SER A 161 25.35 -17.58 -30.72
C SER A 161 24.07 -17.53 -31.57
N CYS A 162 24.17 -17.67 -32.90
CA CYS A 162 22.98 -17.70 -33.78
C CYS A 162 22.54 -19.15 -34.04
N ARG A 163 21.28 -19.47 -33.75
CA ARG A 163 20.66 -20.79 -34.01
C ARG A 163 19.62 -20.71 -35.13
N PRO A 164 19.42 -21.78 -35.92
CA PRO A 164 18.37 -21.79 -36.94
C PRO A 164 16.99 -21.59 -36.29
N CYS A 165 16.11 -20.88 -36.99
CA CYS A 165 14.75 -20.63 -36.50
C CYS A 165 13.93 -21.93 -36.51
N ASP A 166 13.44 -22.34 -35.33
CA ASP A 166 12.56 -23.50 -35.17
C ASP A 166 11.08 -23.10 -35.13
N ALA A 167 10.17 -24.08 -35.27
CA ALA A 167 8.72 -23.83 -35.19
C ALA A 167 8.28 -23.17 -33.86
N LEU A 168 9.05 -23.38 -32.78
CA LEU A 168 8.84 -22.73 -31.48
C LEU A 168 9.20 -21.24 -31.50
N SER A 169 10.10 -20.79 -32.38
CA SER A 169 10.50 -19.37 -32.49
C SER A 169 9.38 -18.49 -33.07
N LEU A 170 8.34 -19.10 -33.66
CA LEU A 170 7.13 -18.41 -34.13
C LEU A 170 6.09 -18.22 -33.01
N TRP A 171 6.32 -18.74 -31.80
CA TRP A 171 5.34 -18.67 -30.70
C TRP A 171 4.92 -17.26 -30.27
N PRO A 172 5.74 -16.18 -30.31
CA PRO A 172 5.29 -14.84 -29.94
C PRO A 172 4.18 -14.35 -30.89
N PHE A 173 4.22 -14.78 -32.15
CA PHE A 173 3.25 -14.46 -33.19
C PHE A 173 1.96 -15.28 -33.07
N LEU A 174 2.01 -16.47 -32.46
CA LEU A 174 0.83 -17.29 -32.15
C LEU A 174 0.17 -16.85 -30.84
N LEU A 175 0.95 -16.42 -29.87
CA LEU A 175 0.48 -15.90 -28.59
C LEU A 175 -0.35 -14.63 -28.73
N LEU A 176 0.11 -13.65 -29.53
CA LEU A 176 -0.52 -12.33 -29.58
C LEU A 176 -1.99 -12.43 -30.06
N PRO A 177 -2.31 -13.21 -31.11
CA PRO A 177 -3.69 -13.56 -31.45
C PRO A 177 -4.40 -14.38 -30.38
N ILE A 178 -3.76 -15.37 -29.73
CA ILE A 178 -4.38 -16.22 -28.70
C ILE A 178 -4.72 -15.43 -27.43
N VAL A 179 -3.90 -14.47 -27.02
CA VAL A 179 -4.18 -13.57 -25.89
C VAL A 179 -5.30 -12.59 -26.26
N MET A 180 -5.30 -12.08 -27.50
CA MET A 180 -6.33 -11.17 -28.04
C MET A 180 -7.69 -11.84 -28.28
N LEU A 181 -7.72 -13.09 -28.75
CA LEU A 181 -8.92 -13.86 -29.08
C LEU A 181 -9.38 -14.80 -27.96
N GLY A 182 -8.48 -15.22 -27.07
CA GLY A 182 -8.73 -16.20 -26.01
C GLY A 182 -8.77 -15.58 -24.63
N LEU A 183 -7.68 -14.99 -24.14
CA LEU A 183 -7.55 -14.55 -22.75
C LEU A 183 -8.41 -13.32 -22.41
N LEU A 184 -8.46 -12.33 -23.31
CA LEU A 184 -9.21 -11.08 -23.09
C LEU A 184 -10.73 -11.29 -23.12
N PRO A 185 -11.30 -12.05 -24.09
CA PRO A 185 -12.71 -12.42 -24.06
C PRO A 185 -13.05 -13.33 -22.89
N LEU A 186 -12.14 -14.19 -22.44
CA LEU A 186 -12.32 -15.00 -21.24
C LEU A 186 -12.34 -14.14 -19.97
N LEU A 187 -11.47 -13.12 -19.85
CA LEU A 187 -11.45 -12.16 -18.73
C LEU A 187 -12.70 -11.27 -18.72
N VAL A 188 -13.19 -10.88 -19.89
CA VAL A 188 -14.46 -10.14 -20.03
C VAL A 188 -15.65 -11.06 -19.71
N ALA A 189 -15.70 -12.29 -20.24
CA ALA A 189 -16.73 -13.27 -19.92
C ALA A 189 -16.70 -13.69 -18.45
N ALA A 190 -15.51 -13.81 -17.86
CA ALA A 190 -15.24 -14.02 -16.44
C ALA A 190 -15.78 -12.86 -15.60
N SER A 191 -15.53 -11.61 -15.99
CA SER A 191 -16.07 -10.42 -15.31
C SER A 191 -17.61 -10.37 -15.37
N ILE A 192 -18.20 -10.85 -16.47
CA ILE A 192 -19.65 -10.92 -16.69
C ILE A 192 -20.27 -12.10 -15.90
N LEU A 193 -19.68 -13.30 -15.94
CA LEU A 193 -20.17 -14.48 -15.20
C LEU A 193 -19.99 -14.32 -13.69
N MET A 194 -18.90 -13.71 -13.24
CA MET A 194 -18.56 -13.57 -11.82
C MET A 194 -19.17 -12.35 -11.14
N SER A 195 -19.86 -11.48 -11.90
CA SER A 195 -20.77 -10.46 -11.36
C SER A 195 -21.86 -11.06 -10.46
N ARG A 196 -22.11 -12.38 -10.55
CA ARG A 196 -23.03 -13.13 -9.69
C ARG A 196 -22.42 -13.70 -8.40
N ALA A 197 -21.09 -13.70 -8.25
CA ALA A 197 -20.38 -14.25 -7.08
C ALA A 197 -19.27 -13.29 -6.58
N ARG A 198 -19.69 -12.22 -5.89
CA ARG A 198 -18.87 -11.05 -5.48
C ARG A 198 -17.58 -11.36 -4.70
N ARG A 199 -17.55 -12.44 -3.91
CA ARG A 199 -16.33 -12.90 -3.19
C ARG A 199 -15.20 -13.27 -4.16
N VAL A 200 -15.54 -13.84 -5.31
CA VAL A 200 -14.55 -14.20 -6.34
C VAL A 200 -14.03 -12.92 -7.04
N ALA A 201 -14.89 -11.93 -7.26
CA ALA A 201 -14.50 -10.67 -7.89
C ALA A 201 -13.50 -9.84 -7.06
N VAL A 202 -13.66 -9.78 -5.73
CA VAL A 202 -12.71 -9.08 -4.83
C VAL A 202 -11.37 -9.84 -4.76
N SER A 203 -11.41 -11.17 -4.66
CA SER A 203 -10.20 -12.00 -4.69
C SER A 203 -9.43 -11.85 -6.01
N ILE A 204 -10.13 -11.79 -7.15
CA ILE A 204 -9.51 -11.53 -8.45
C ILE A 204 -8.91 -10.12 -8.50
N PHE A 205 -9.62 -9.11 -7.99
CA PHE A 205 -9.09 -7.75 -7.94
C PHE A 205 -7.75 -7.67 -7.19
N ILE A 206 -7.63 -8.38 -6.06
CA ILE A 206 -6.37 -8.50 -5.31
C ILE A 206 -5.29 -9.19 -6.14
N VAL A 207 -5.61 -10.32 -6.76
CA VAL A 207 -4.67 -11.05 -7.62
C VAL A 207 -4.19 -10.16 -8.77
N CYS A 208 -5.09 -9.40 -9.40
CA CYS A 208 -4.73 -8.46 -10.47
C CYS A 208 -3.83 -7.32 -9.95
N VAL A 209 -4.07 -6.81 -8.74
CA VAL A 209 -3.21 -5.80 -8.12
C VAL A 209 -1.82 -6.37 -7.82
N ILE A 210 -1.73 -7.53 -7.17
CA ILE A 210 -0.45 -8.18 -6.83
C ILE A 210 0.31 -8.57 -8.10
N PHE A 211 -0.38 -9.14 -9.09
CA PHE A 211 0.20 -9.45 -10.39
C PHE A 211 0.70 -8.19 -11.10
N GLY A 212 -0.07 -7.10 -11.06
CA GLY A 212 0.36 -5.81 -11.59
C GLY A 212 1.62 -5.26 -10.91
N GLN A 213 1.74 -5.40 -9.58
CA GLN A 213 2.96 -5.03 -8.84
C GLN A 213 4.15 -5.90 -9.26
N LEU A 214 3.95 -7.19 -9.46
CA LEU A 214 4.99 -8.09 -9.97
C LEU A 214 5.46 -7.67 -11.37
N VAL A 215 4.53 -7.37 -12.29
CA VAL A 215 4.86 -6.89 -13.64
C VAL A 215 5.70 -5.60 -13.58
N VAL A 216 5.32 -4.63 -12.76
CA VAL A 216 6.09 -3.38 -12.59
C VAL A 216 7.48 -3.66 -12.01
N CYS A 217 7.61 -4.61 -11.07
CA CYS A 217 8.90 -5.03 -10.54
C CYS A 217 9.79 -5.66 -11.63
N LEU A 218 9.24 -6.58 -12.42
CA LEU A 218 9.96 -7.21 -13.54
C LEU A 218 10.37 -6.19 -14.62
N GLN A 219 9.53 -5.21 -14.92
CA GLN A 219 9.88 -4.11 -15.83
C GLN A 219 11.00 -3.20 -15.29
N SER A 220 11.03 -2.98 -13.97
CA SER A 220 12.10 -2.22 -13.33
C SER A 220 13.42 -3.00 -13.33
N LEU A 221 13.34 -4.31 -13.15
CA LEU A 221 14.48 -5.21 -13.26
C LEU A 221 15.04 -5.25 -14.69
N GLU A 222 14.17 -5.26 -15.69
CA GLU A 222 14.55 -5.16 -17.10
C GLU A 222 15.23 -3.81 -17.42
N ALA A 223 14.78 -2.70 -16.80
CA ALA A 223 15.51 -1.43 -16.89
C ALA A 223 16.94 -1.54 -16.32
N ILE A 224 17.13 -2.29 -15.23
CA ILE A 224 18.46 -2.56 -14.65
C ILE A 224 19.29 -3.46 -15.59
N TYR A 225 18.67 -4.43 -16.26
CA TYR A 225 19.35 -5.30 -17.23
C TYR A 225 19.93 -4.52 -18.42
N GLN A 226 19.34 -3.39 -18.80
CA GLN A 226 19.86 -2.49 -19.84
C GLN A 226 21.09 -1.68 -19.42
N PHE A 227 21.53 -1.75 -18.15
CA PHE A 227 22.78 -1.14 -17.74
C PHE A 227 23.98 -1.86 -18.35
N GLU A 228 25.07 -1.13 -18.55
CA GLU A 228 26.31 -1.67 -19.11
C GLU A 228 27.09 -2.44 -18.03
N ILE A 229 26.48 -3.54 -17.56
CA ILE A 229 27.04 -4.48 -16.58
C ILE A 229 27.29 -5.80 -17.31
N SER A 230 28.47 -6.39 -17.10
CA SER A 230 28.81 -7.71 -17.62
C SER A 230 28.07 -8.80 -16.85
N TRP A 231 26.79 -9.03 -17.19
CA TRP A 231 25.98 -10.07 -16.58
C TRP A 231 26.54 -11.47 -16.85
N ILE A 232 26.54 -12.33 -15.83
CA ILE A 232 27.14 -13.67 -15.85
C ILE A 232 26.04 -14.73 -15.64
N ASP A 233 26.21 -15.93 -16.20
CA ASP A 233 25.32 -17.06 -15.97
C ASP A 233 25.39 -17.58 -14.52
N PRO A 234 24.26 -17.99 -13.91
CA PRO A 234 22.93 -18.19 -14.49
C PRO A 234 22.01 -16.94 -14.47
N ALA A 235 22.46 -15.82 -13.90
CA ALA A 235 21.63 -14.61 -13.77
C ALA A 235 21.28 -13.99 -15.15
N LYS A 236 22.22 -14.01 -16.10
CA LYS A 236 22.00 -13.58 -17.49
C LYS A 236 20.87 -14.35 -18.18
N ALA A 237 20.81 -15.68 -18.02
CA ALA A 237 19.74 -16.51 -18.57
C ALA A 237 18.35 -16.17 -17.98
N VAL A 238 18.26 -15.90 -16.68
CA VAL A 238 16.99 -15.50 -16.05
C VAL A 238 16.56 -14.12 -16.54
N LEU A 239 17.46 -13.14 -16.57
CA LEU A 239 17.14 -11.77 -17.00
C LEU A 239 16.74 -11.69 -18.47
N SER A 240 17.44 -12.41 -19.35
CA SER A 240 17.07 -12.47 -20.78
C SER A 240 15.68 -13.07 -21.02
N SER A 241 15.22 -14.00 -20.17
CA SER A 241 13.85 -14.53 -20.25
C SER A 241 12.76 -13.50 -19.90
N LEU A 242 13.12 -12.41 -19.20
CA LEU A 242 12.20 -11.35 -18.79
C LEU A 242 11.98 -10.28 -19.87
N ALA A 243 12.73 -10.30 -20.97
CA ALA A 243 12.63 -9.36 -22.09
C ALA A 243 11.23 -9.31 -22.75
N ILE A 244 10.43 -10.37 -22.58
CA ILE A 244 9.01 -10.40 -22.99
C ILE A 244 8.18 -9.30 -22.31
N PHE A 245 8.50 -8.96 -21.05
CA PHE A 245 7.77 -7.95 -20.28
C PHE A 245 8.09 -6.50 -20.71
N SER A 246 9.17 -6.27 -21.48
CA SER A 246 9.50 -4.99 -22.13
C SER A 246 9.15 -4.95 -23.62
N LEU A 247 8.41 -5.95 -24.12
CA LEU A 247 8.06 -6.09 -25.54
C LEU A 247 9.31 -6.14 -26.45
N ASP A 248 10.45 -6.62 -25.93
CA ASP A 248 11.65 -6.87 -26.73
C ASP A 248 11.50 -8.19 -27.48
N ILE A 249 10.79 -8.15 -28.61
CA ILE A 249 10.62 -9.29 -29.49
C ILE A 249 11.55 -9.08 -30.68
N GLU A 250 12.47 -10.02 -30.90
CA GLU A 250 13.37 -10.02 -32.06
C GLU A 250 12.63 -10.62 -33.27
N PHE A 251 12.62 -9.89 -34.39
CA PHE A 251 11.88 -10.30 -35.59
C PHE A 251 12.77 -10.93 -36.67
N SER A 252 14.03 -11.26 -36.34
CA SER A 252 15.06 -11.77 -37.26
C SER A 252 14.68 -13.06 -38.02
N CYS A 253 13.73 -13.84 -37.50
CA CYS A 253 13.21 -15.03 -38.20
C CYS A 253 12.22 -14.73 -39.35
N ILE A 254 11.60 -13.54 -39.37
CA ILE A 254 10.53 -13.19 -40.34
C ILE A 254 10.93 -11.99 -41.19
N LEU A 255 11.50 -10.97 -40.56
CA LEU A 255 11.94 -9.75 -41.23
C LEU A 255 13.39 -9.90 -41.70
N ASP A 256 13.74 -9.22 -42.81
CA ASP A 256 15.12 -9.15 -43.25
C ASP A 256 15.98 -8.39 -42.19
N PRO A 257 17.20 -8.88 -41.87
CA PRO A 257 18.02 -8.37 -40.77
C PRO A 257 18.29 -6.84 -40.79
N GLN A 258 18.26 -6.23 -41.97
CA GLN A 258 18.55 -4.80 -42.16
C GLN A 258 17.33 -3.87 -42.01
N SER A 259 16.14 -4.39 -41.73
CA SER A 259 14.91 -3.59 -41.63
C SER A 259 14.65 -3.04 -40.22
N HIS A 260 15.65 -2.41 -39.59
CA HIS A 260 15.59 -1.93 -38.19
C HIS A 260 14.41 -0.98 -37.91
N VAL A 261 14.02 -0.17 -38.90
CA VAL A 261 12.90 0.77 -38.79
C VAL A 261 11.56 0.04 -38.71
N VAL A 262 11.40 -1.06 -39.47
CA VAL A 262 10.17 -1.85 -39.50
C VAL A 262 10.04 -2.64 -38.21
N GLU A 263 11.13 -3.26 -37.76
CA GLU A 263 11.20 -3.97 -36.49
C GLU A 263 10.80 -3.05 -35.32
N TYR A 264 11.47 -1.91 -35.18
CA TYR A 264 11.17 -0.94 -34.14
C TYR A 264 9.74 -0.37 -34.25
N GLY A 265 9.30 -0.03 -35.46
CA GLY A 265 7.95 0.46 -35.72
C GLY A 265 6.86 -0.55 -35.33
N SER A 266 7.11 -1.84 -35.54
CA SER A 266 6.17 -2.90 -35.16
C SER A 266 5.98 -3.00 -33.63
N GLN A 267 7.05 -2.82 -32.86
CA GLN A 267 6.99 -2.78 -31.39
C GLN A 267 6.15 -1.58 -30.92
N LEU A 268 6.31 -0.41 -31.54
CA LEU A 268 5.50 0.79 -31.24
C LEU A 268 4.02 0.64 -31.64
N LEU A 269 3.70 -0.18 -32.63
CA LEU A 269 2.31 -0.41 -33.08
C LEU A 269 1.58 -1.51 -32.29
N ALA A 270 2.27 -2.23 -31.39
CA ALA A 270 1.68 -3.31 -30.63
C ALA A 270 0.42 -2.90 -29.84
N TYR A 271 0.47 -1.80 -29.08
CA TYR A 271 -0.70 -1.31 -28.33
C TYR A 271 -1.83 -0.79 -29.21
N PRO A 272 -1.59 0.03 -30.26
CA PRO A 272 -2.62 0.42 -31.22
C PRO A 272 -3.34 -0.77 -31.85
N VAL A 273 -2.62 -1.85 -32.19
CA VAL A 273 -3.23 -3.08 -32.71
C VAL A 273 -4.14 -3.74 -31.66
N VAL A 274 -3.70 -3.80 -30.40
CA VAL A 274 -4.54 -4.28 -29.29
C VAL A 274 -5.81 -3.43 -29.15
N LEU A 275 -5.68 -2.10 -29.19
CA LEU A 275 -6.80 -1.16 -29.09
C LEU A 275 -7.82 -1.33 -30.23
N LEU A 276 -7.34 -1.50 -31.47
CA LEU A 276 -8.22 -1.74 -32.62
C LEU A 276 -8.94 -3.09 -32.51
N GLY A 277 -8.24 -4.13 -32.08
CA GLY A 277 -8.82 -5.46 -31.88
C GLY A 277 -9.91 -5.47 -30.80
N THR A 278 -9.67 -4.85 -29.66
CA THR A 278 -10.67 -4.75 -28.58
C THR A 278 -11.82 -3.83 -28.92
N ALA A 279 -11.58 -2.74 -29.66
CA ALA A 279 -12.64 -1.88 -30.17
C ALA A 279 -13.53 -2.64 -31.16
N GLY A 280 -12.96 -3.43 -32.05
CA GLY A 280 -13.68 -4.32 -32.95
C GLY A 280 -14.55 -5.33 -32.19
N PHE A 281 -14.00 -5.97 -31.16
CA PHE A 281 -14.76 -6.87 -30.29
C PHE A 281 -15.89 -6.16 -29.55
N TRP A 282 -15.65 -4.97 -29.02
CA TRP A 282 -16.66 -4.17 -28.32
C TRP A 282 -17.81 -3.77 -29.25
N LEU A 283 -17.52 -3.40 -30.51
CA LEU A 283 -18.52 -3.14 -31.55
C LEU A 283 -19.28 -4.41 -31.93
N LEU A 284 -18.59 -5.55 -32.07
CA LEU A 284 -19.21 -6.84 -32.36
C LEU A 284 -20.15 -7.28 -31.23
N ALA A 285 -19.76 -7.11 -29.96
CA ALA A 285 -20.59 -7.44 -28.81
C ALA A 285 -21.90 -6.63 -28.78
N ARG A 286 -21.84 -5.34 -29.20
CA ARG A 286 -23.03 -4.52 -29.42
C ARG A 286 -23.90 -5.06 -30.55
N TRP A 287 -23.29 -5.49 -31.65
CA TRP A 287 -24.01 -6.09 -32.78
C TRP A 287 -24.73 -7.40 -32.39
N VAL A 288 -24.11 -8.25 -31.56
CA VAL A 288 -24.68 -9.50 -31.02
C VAL A 288 -25.66 -9.26 -29.85
N LYS A 289 -26.09 -8.01 -29.61
CA LYS A 289 -27.03 -7.62 -28.54
C LYS A 289 -26.59 -8.00 -27.12
N ARG A 290 -25.28 -8.09 -26.88
CA ARG A 290 -24.68 -8.22 -25.54
C ARG A 290 -23.81 -7.00 -25.26
N PRO A 291 -24.40 -5.81 -25.03
CA PRO A 291 -23.65 -4.57 -24.92
C PRO A 291 -22.74 -4.59 -23.68
N ILE A 292 -21.45 -4.34 -23.90
CA ILE A 292 -20.48 -4.08 -22.84
C ILE A 292 -20.48 -2.57 -22.57
N SER A 293 -20.47 -2.17 -21.29
CA SER A 293 -20.46 -0.75 -20.92
C SER A 293 -19.18 -0.07 -21.40
N PHE A 294 -19.28 1.21 -21.77
CA PHE A 294 -18.11 2.00 -22.16
C PHE A 294 -17.11 2.15 -21.00
N ASN A 295 -17.61 2.21 -19.76
CA ASN A 295 -16.77 2.25 -18.55
C ASN A 295 -15.90 1.00 -18.42
N SER A 296 -16.42 -0.19 -18.71
CA SER A 296 -15.62 -1.44 -18.69
C SER A 296 -14.53 -1.43 -19.77
N PHE A 297 -14.84 -0.94 -20.97
CA PHE A 297 -13.85 -0.78 -22.04
C PHE A 297 -12.74 0.20 -21.65
N LEU A 298 -13.11 1.38 -21.12
CA LEU A 298 -12.15 2.38 -20.68
C LEU A 298 -11.26 1.88 -19.53
N ASN A 299 -11.84 1.18 -18.55
CA ASN A 299 -11.07 0.61 -17.44
C ASN A 299 -10.08 -0.46 -17.91
N LEU A 300 -10.46 -1.32 -18.85
CA LEU A 300 -9.55 -2.31 -19.43
C LEU A 300 -8.34 -1.60 -20.08
N HIS A 301 -8.58 -0.62 -20.94
CA HIS A 301 -7.51 0.12 -21.60
C HIS A 301 -6.68 0.98 -20.65
N GLY A 302 -7.30 1.54 -19.62
CA GLY A 302 -6.61 2.27 -18.57
C GLY A 302 -5.66 1.37 -17.77
N VAL A 303 -6.10 0.17 -17.38
CA VAL A 303 -5.22 -0.83 -16.74
C VAL A 303 -4.05 -1.19 -17.67
N LEU A 304 -4.33 -1.48 -18.95
CA LEU A 304 -3.29 -1.85 -19.91
C LEU A 304 -2.28 -0.73 -20.13
N LEU A 305 -2.71 0.52 -20.30
CA LEU A 305 -1.82 1.67 -20.49
C LEU A 305 -0.94 1.93 -19.26
N VAL A 306 -1.51 1.86 -18.06
CA VAL A 306 -0.72 2.02 -16.83
C VAL A 306 0.27 0.86 -16.65
N ALA A 307 -0.14 -0.38 -16.97
CA ALA A 307 0.74 -1.55 -16.88
C ALA A 307 1.85 -1.55 -17.94
N LEU A 308 1.59 -1.01 -19.13
CA LEU A 308 2.56 -0.93 -20.22
C LEU A 308 3.41 0.35 -20.18
N LEU A 309 3.14 1.29 -19.28
CA LEU A 309 3.83 2.58 -19.22
C LEU A 309 5.35 2.42 -19.18
N THR A 310 5.87 1.60 -18.25
CA THR A 310 7.32 1.38 -18.10
C THR A 310 7.90 0.68 -19.34
N ALA A 311 7.23 -0.38 -19.81
CA ALA A 311 7.68 -1.15 -20.98
C ALA A 311 7.77 -0.27 -22.23
N MET A 312 6.70 0.47 -22.55
CA MET A 312 6.68 1.40 -23.69
C MET A 312 7.70 2.52 -23.54
N SER A 313 7.90 3.02 -22.32
CA SER A 313 8.93 4.05 -22.07
C SER A 313 10.33 3.49 -22.34
N LEU A 314 10.64 2.27 -21.89
CA LEU A 314 11.91 1.61 -22.18
C LEU A 314 12.10 1.40 -23.69
N THR A 315 11.10 0.86 -24.39
CA THR A 315 11.14 0.63 -25.84
C THR A 315 11.38 1.94 -26.60
N VAL A 316 10.64 2.99 -26.25
CA VAL A 316 10.74 4.30 -26.90
C VAL A 316 12.13 4.94 -26.70
N MET A 317 12.78 4.68 -25.57
CA MET A 317 14.10 5.27 -25.26
C MET A 317 15.29 4.54 -25.91
N ARG A 318 15.11 3.34 -26.47
CA ARG A 318 16.22 2.53 -27.04
C ARG A 318 17.06 3.27 -28.09
N PRO A 319 16.50 4.00 -29.06
CA PRO A 319 17.30 4.73 -30.05
C PRO A 319 18.20 5.82 -29.47
N PHE A 320 17.95 6.28 -28.24
CA PHE A 320 18.80 7.28 -27.59
C PHE A 320 19.97 6.67 -26.82
N GLN A 321 20.04 5.34 -26.68
CA GLN A 321 21.10 4.64 -25.95
C GLN A 321 22.34 4.44 -26.83
N CYS A 322 23.13 5.51 -27.00
CA CYS A 322 24.33 5.54 -27.84
C CYS A 322 25.60 5.30 -27.03
N ARG A 323 26.34 4.22 -27.32
CA ARG A 323 27.60 3.87 -26.66
C ARG A 323 28.83 4.27 -27.50
N PRO A 324 29.93 4.72 -26.88
CA PRO A 324 31.17 5.05 -27.59
C PRO A 324 31.90 3.78 -28.07
N ASN A 325 32.60 3.88 -29.20
CA ASN A 325 33.50 2.85 -29.73
C ASN A 325 34.95 3.38 -29.77
N PRO A 326 35.97 2.49 -29.85
CA PRO A 326 37.38 2.89 -29.89
C PRO A 326 37.74 3.82 -31.06
N ASN A 327 37.00 3.75 -32.17
CA ASN A 327 37.15 4.65 -33.31
C ASN A 327 36.59 6.07 -33.10
N GLY A 328 36.00 6.37 -31.93
CA GLY A 328 35.37 7.65 -31.62
C GLY A 328 33.94 7.82 -32.14
N LEU A 329 33.39 6.84 -32.88
CA LEU A 329 32.00 6.82 -33.29
C LEU A 329 31.11 6.23 -32.20
N HIS A 330 29.85 6.65 -32.16
CA HIS A 330 28.85 6.08 -31.26
C HIS A 330 27.91 5.16 -32.01
N THR A 331 27.54 4.02 -31.42
CA THR A 331 26.57 3.07 -31.98
C THR A 331 25.44 2.81 -30.98
N MET A 332 24.27 2.36 -31.45
CA MET A 332 23.17 2.03 -30.54
C MET A 332 23.52 0.80 -29.68
N SER A 333 23.14 0.81 -28.40
CA SER A 333 23.45 -0.27 -27.43
C SER A 333 22.74 -1.58 -27.79
N THR A 334 21.47 -1.50 -28.20
CA THR A 334 20.66 -2.66 -28.57
C THR A 334 21.00 -3.21 -29.97
N ARG A 335 21.41 -2.33 -30.90
CA ARG A 335 21.81 -2.67 -32.28
C ARG A 335 23.14 -2.00 -32.61
N THR A 336 24.22 -2.72 -32.38
CA THR A 336 25.60 -2.22 -32.48
C THR A 336 26.06 -1.97 -33.91
N ASP A 337 25.27 -2.40 -34.88
CA ASP A 337 25.41 -2.14 -36.30
C ASP A 337 24.95 -0.73 -36.71
N VAL A 338 24.06 -0.08 -35.96
CA VAL A 338 23.54 1.26 -36.28
C VAL A 338 24.43 2.35 -35.66
N ILE A 339 25.03 3.20 -36.50
CA ILE A 339 25.84 4.34 -36.06
C ILE A 339 24.91 5.47 -35.62
N CYS A 340 25.08 5.99 -34.41
CA CYS A 340 24.28 7.10 -33.90
C CYS A 340 24.50 8.38 -34.72
N TRP A 341 23.41 9.13 -34.91
CA TRP A 341 23.36 10.41 -35.67
C TRP A 341 23.63 10.31 -37.18
N SER A 342 23.81 9.11 -37.70
CA SER A 342 23.91 8.82 -39.13
C SER A 342 22.53 8.87 -39.84
N PRO A 343 22.49 8.86 -41.18
CA PRO A 343 21.24 8.77 -41.94
C PRO A 343 20.40 7.51 -41.65
N GLU A 344 21.03 6.38 -41.32
CA GLU A 344 20.36 5.13 -40.92
C GLU A 344 19.68 5.26 -39.53
N HIS A 345 20.22 6.10 -38.65
CA HIS A 345 19.69 6.32 -37.29
C HIS A 345 18.56 7.35 -37.23
N ARG A 346 18.60 8.39 -38.07
CA ARG A 346 17.59 9.48 -38.10
C ARG A 346 16.12 9.00 -38.10
N PRO A 347 15.69 8.03 -38.92
CA PRO A 347 14.30 7.57 -38.89
C PRO A 347 13.91 6.93 -37.55
N LEU A 348 14.82 6.22 -36.89
CA LEU A 348 14.59 5.63 -35.56
C LEU A 348 14.37 6.72 -34.50
N VAL A 349 15.17 7.79 -34.54
CA VAL A 349 15.03 8.94 -33.62
C VAL A 349 13.70 9.66 -33.82
N VAL A 350 13.23 9.81 -35.07
CA VAL A 350 11.93 10.43 -35.35
C VAL A 350 10.79 9.58 -34.79
N LEU A 351 10.81 8.27 -35.04
CA LEU A 351 9.81 7.34 -34.49
C LEU A 351 9.85 7.32 -32.96
N ALA A 352 11.03 7.31 -32.35
CA ALA A 352 11.19 7.40 -30.90
C ALA A 352 10.59 8.69 -30.36
N SER A 353 10.88 9.84 -31.00
CA SER A 353 10.34 11.15 -30.58
C SER A 353 8.81 11.19 -30.63
N LEU A 354 8.20 10.63 -31.68
CA LEU A 354 6.75 10.47 -31.75
C LEU A 354 6.22 9.52 -30.67
N GLY A 355 6.94 8.43 -30.41
CA GLY A 355 6.65 7.49 -29.33
C GLY A 355 6.68 8.13 -27.95
N ILE A 356 7.63 9.03 -27.66
CA ILE A 356 7.73 9.76 -26.38
C ILE A 356 6.46 10.58 -26.15
N LEU A 357 6.02 11.29 -27.19
CA LEU A 357 4.80 12.10 -27.13
C LEU A 357 3.56 11.22 -26.96
N ALA A 358 3.47 10.12 -27.73
CA ALA A 358 2.30 9.25 -27.75
C ALA A 358 2.13 8.39 -26.49
N TYR A 359 3.22 7.99 -25.83
CA TYR A 359 3.18 7.08 -24.69
C TYR A 359 3.50 7.78 -23.36
N PRO A 360 4.77 7.95 -22.92
CA PRO A 360 5.04 8.46 -21.58
C PRO A 360 4.45 9.84 -21.34
N VAL A 361 4.55 10.78 -22.30
CA VAL A 361 4.04 12.15 -22.13
C VAL A 361 2.51 12.16 -22.09
N ALA A 362 1.84 11.54 -23.07
CA ALA A 362 0.38 11.54 -23.11
C ALA A 362 -0.24 10.79 -21.92
N ILE A 363 0.29 9.63 -21.54
CA ILE A 363 -0.21 8.83 -20.41
C ILE A 363 -0.01 9.60 -19.11
N LEU A 364 1.20 10.12 -18.85
CA LEU A 364 1.48 10.85 -17.59
C LEU A 364 0.68 12.15 -17.51
N SER A 365 0.56 12.90 -18.60
CA SER A 365 -0.27 14.13 -18.65
C SER A 365 -1.74 13.81 -18.39
N THR A 366 -2.25 12.71 -18.93
CA THR A 366 -3.62 12.25 -18.68
C THR A 366 -3.80 11.87 -17.21
N ILE A 367 -2.89 11.09 -16.63
CA ILE A 367 -2.94 10.71 -15.21
C ILE A 367 -2.88 11.96 -14.32
N ALA A 368 -1.97 12.90 -14.61
CA ALA A 368 -1.84 14.14 -13.86
C ALA A 368 -3.13 14.98 -13.92
N PHE A 369 -3.72 15.12 -15.10
CA PHE A 369 -5.00 15.82 -15.28
C PHE A 369 -6.14 15.14 -14.49
N LEU A 370 -6.25 13.82 -14.59
CA LEU A 370 -7.27 13.05 -13.88
C LEU A 370 -7.09 13.17 -12.36
N THR A 371 -5.86 13.06 -11.86
CA THR A 371 -5.54 13.23 -10.43
C THR A 371 -5.87 14.65 -9.97
N TRP A 372 -5.56 15.68 -10.74
CA TRP A 372 -5.88 17.06 -10.38
C TRP A 372 -7.39 17.34 -10.37
N LYS A 373 -8.16 16.78 -11.31
CA LYS A 373 -9.62 16.96 -11.39
C LYS A 373 -10.43 16.08 -10.44
N TYR A 374 -9.84 14.99 -9.95
CA TYR A 374 -10.49 14.03 -9.07
C TYR A 374 -11.29 14.66 -7.91
N PRO A 375 -10.74 15.57 -7.07
CA PRO A 375 -11.48 16.15 -5.96
C PRO A 375 -12.66 17.02 -6.41
N THR A 376 -12.52 17.78 -7.51
CA THR A 376 -13.61 18.61 -8.04
C THR A 376 -14.76 17.77 -8.56
N TRP A 377 -14.45 16.66 -9.25
CA TRP A 377 -15.47 15.75 -9.75
C TRP A 377 -16.17 14.98 -8.65
N LEU A 378 -15.45 14.59 -7.60
CA LEU A 378 -16.04 13.86 -6.49
C LEU A 378 -16.99 14.73 -5.65
N ARG A 379 -16.78 16.05 -5.64
CA ARG A 379 -17.72 17.03 -5.07
C ARG A 379 -18.91 17.35 -5.97
N SER A 380 -18.82 17.07 -7.27
CA SER A 380 -19.96 17.21 -8.18
C SER A 380 -20.93 16.06 -7.97
N GLY A 381 -22.24 16.27 -8.16
CA GLY A 381 -23.27 15.23 -8.02
C GLY A 381 -23.09 13.96 -8.88
N GLY A 382 -22.08 13.92 -9.76
CA GLY A 382 -21.67 12.76 -10.57
C GLY A 382 -20.43 12.00 -10.05
N GLY A 383 -20.00 12.19 -8.80
CA GLY A 383 -18.77 11.59 -8.25
C GLY A 383 -18.67 10.05 -8.40
N LEU A 384 -19.79 9.33 -8.26
CA LEU A 384 -19.83 7.87 -8.44
C LEU A 384 -19.53 7.44 -9.89
N GLU A 385 -20.05 8.17 -10.87
CA GLU A 385 -19.85 7.87 -12.29
C GLU A 385 -18.36 8.04 -12.66
N VAL A 386 -17.70 9.04 -12.08
CA VAL A 386 -16.26 9.29 -12.25
C VAL A 386 -15.42 8.19 -11.59
N LEU A 387 -15.79 7.76 -10.39
CA LEU A 387 -15.17 6.62 -9.69
C LEU A 387 -15.27 5.32 -10.50
N GLU A 388 -16.43 5.06 -11.11
CA GLU A 388 -16.64 3.88 -11.96
C GLU A 388 -15.85 3.99 -13.27
N LYS A 389 -15.84 5.16 -13.90
CA LYS A 389 -15.15 5.43 -15.17
C LYS A 389 -13.62 5.31 -15.05
N TYR A 390 -13.02 5.80 -13.97
CA TYR A 390 -11.58 5.80 -13.73
C TYR A 390 -11.14 4.84 -12.62
N LYS A 391 -11.90 3.76 -12.40
CA LYS A 391 -11.62 2.74 -11.38
C LYS A 391 -10.24 2.12 -11.54
N PHE A 392 -9.72 1.99 -12.77
CA PHE A 392 -8.36 1.50 -13.05
C PHE A 392 -7.28 2.36 -12.38
N LEU A 393 -7.50 3.66 -12.21
CA LEU A 393 -6.52 4.58 -11.64
C LEU A 393 -6.70 4.65 -10.12
N PHE A 394 -7.90 5.02 -9.66
CA PHE A 394 -8.17 5.34 -8.25
C PHE A 394 -8.64 4.15 -7.41
N GLY A 395 -9.26 3.14 -8.02
CA GLY A 395 -9.85 2.00 -7.30
C GLY A 395 -8.83 1.09 -6.60
N ARG A 396 -7.55 1.19 -6.94
CA ARG A 396 -6.44 0.40 -6.35
C ARG A 396 -5.88 0.99 -5.06
N PHE A 397 -6.12 2.29 -4.83
CA PHE A 397 -5.57 3.04 -3.71
C PHE A 397 -6.65 3.39 -2.69
N ARG A 398 -6.22 3.73 -1.48
CA ARG A 398 -7.09 4.32 -0.46
C ARG A 398 -7.63 5.67 -0.97
N PRO A 399 -8.93 6.00 -0.79
CA PRO A 399 -9.50 7.24 -1.29
C PRO A 399 -8.75 8.50 -0.85
N GLU A 400 -8.20 8.51 0.37
CA GLU A 400 -7.39 9.59 0.94
C GLU A 400 -6.03 9.78 0.25
N ARG A 401 -5.50 8.73 -0.38
CA ARG A 401 -4.16 8.68 -1.00
C ARG A 401 -4.23 8.49 -2.51
N TYR A 402 -5.30 8.99 -3.14
CA TYR A 402 -5.56 8.85 -4.59
C TYR A 402 -4.43 9.37 -5.49
N TYR A 403 -3.68 10.39 -5.02
CA TYR A 403 -2.55 11.00 -5.74
C TYR A 403 -1.34 10.08 -5.87
N TYR A 404 -1.26 9.00 -5.09
CA TYR A 404 -0.17 8.03 -5.19
C TYR A 404 -0.08 7.35 -6.57
N ALA A 405 -1.20 7.26 -7.29
CA ALA A 405 -1.21 6.76 -8.67
C ALA A 405 -0.29 7.57 -9.60
N LEU A 406 -0.27 8.90 -9.44
CA LEU A 406 0.60 9.80 -10.18
C LEU A 406 2.07 9.63 -9.75
N LEU A 407 2.33 9.55 -8.45
CA LEU A 407 3.69 9.33 -7.91
C LEU A 407 4.30 8.02 -8.44
N LEU A 408 3.54 6.93 -8.38
CA LEU A 408 3.97 5.62 -8.89
C LEU A 408 4.22 5.66 -10.41
N SER A 409 3.37 6.35 -11.17
CA SER A 409 3.53 6.47 -12.63
C SER A 409 4.75 7.33 -13.00
N ALA A 410 4.99 8.42 -12.27
CA ALA A 410 6.17 9.26 -12.45
C ALA A 410 7.45 8.50 -12.12
N HIS A 411 7.46 7.73 -11.02
CA HIS A 411 8.57 6.83 -10.67
C HIS A 411 8.88 5.85 -11.81
N ASN A 412 7.86 5.15 -12.31
CA ASN A 412 8.03 4.18 -13.40
C ASN A 412 8.62 4.81 -14.68
N MET A 413 8.27 6.06 -14.97
CA MET A 413 8.86 6.81 -16.08
C MET A 413 10.34 7.15 -15.81
N ILE A 414 10.69 7.57 -14.60
CA ILE A 414 12.08 7.87 -14.22
C ILE A 414 12.95 6.61 -14.33
N VAL A 415 12.44 5.47 -13.86
CA VAL A 415 13.11 4.17 -14.00
C VAL A 415 13.45 3.86 -15.46
N ALA A 416 12.52 4.10 -16.38
CA ALA A 416 12.74 3.88 -17.81
C ALA A 416 13.69 4.89 -18.48
N LEU A 417 13.83 6.10 -17.92
CA LEU A 417 14.71 7.14 -18.45
C LEU A 417 16.20 6.91 -18.11
N ILE A 418 16.49 6.31 -16.95
CA ILE A 418 17.86 6.14 -16.43
C ILE A 418 18.80 5.42 -17.42
N PRO A 419 18.45 4.28 -18.03
CA PRO A 419 19.33 3.58 -18.97
C PRO A 419 19.75 4.45 -20.16
N ALA A 420 18.84 5.28 -20.67
CA ALA A 420 19.11 6.17 -21.80
C ALA A 420 19.85 7.45 -21.41
N ALA A 421 19.46 8.09 -20.31
CA ALA A 421 20.04 9.35 -19.87
C ALA A 421 21.50 9.22 -19.42
N LEU A 422 21.88 8.04 -18.89
CA LEU A 422 23.18 7.82 -18.26
C LEU A 422 23.98 6.69 -18.91
N VAL A 423 23.72 6.40 -20.20
CA VAL A 423 24.35 5.31 -20.95
C VAL A 423 25.89 5.34 -20.89
N SER A 424 26.49 6.53 -20.87
CA SER A 424 27.95 6.71 -20.84
C SER A 424 28.59 6.55 -19.45
N THR A 425 27.79 6.44 -18.38
CA THR A 425 28.31 6.36 -16.99
C THR A 425 27.60 5.27 -16.17
N PRO A 426 27.98 3.99 -16.34
CA PRO A 426 27.29 2.86 -15.70
C PRO A 426 27.32 2.90 -14.16
N ALA A 427 28.38 3.44 -13.57
CA ALA A 427 28.46 3.63 -12.11
C ALA A 427 27.38 4.58 -11.58
N LEU A 428 27.03 5.62 -12.34
CA LEU A 428 26.00 6.58 -11.96
C LEU A 428 24.59 6.02 -12.18
N GLN A 429 24.40 5.15 -13.18
CA GLN A 429 23.13 4.41 -13.39
C GLN A 429 22.71 3.63 -12.14
N VAL A 430 23.64 2.86 -11.56
CA VAL A 430 23.37 2.06 -10.34
C VAL A 430 23.05 2.97 -9.15
N GLY A 431 23.84 4.01 -8.92
CA GLY A 431 23.61 4.94 -7.80
C GLY A 431 22.27 5.67 -7.89
N ILE A 432 21.94 6.24 -9.06
CA ILE A 432 20.70 6.99 -9.26
C ILE A 432 19.47 6.05 -9.24
N MET A 433 19.55 4.86 -9.82
CA MET A 433 18.48 3.87 -9.73
C MET A 433 18.21 3.47 -8.27
N GLY A 434 19.26 3.29 -7.46
CA GLY A 434 19.12 3.02 -6.03
C GLY A 434 18.40 4.14 -5.29
N ILE A 435 18.74 5.40 -5.56
CA ILE A 435 18.07 6.58 -4.99
C ILE A 435 16.58 6.59 -5.37
N VAL A 436 16.26 6.34 -6.64
CA VAL A 436 14.87 6.33 -7.14
C VAL A 436 14.03 5.22 -6.49
N ILE A 437 14.58 4.01 -6.37
CA ILE A 437 13.92 2.90 -5.67
C ILE A 437 13.73 3.22 -4.18
N CYS A 438 14.72 3.84 -3.51
CA CYS A 438 14.61 4.29 -2.13
C CYS A 438 13.50 5.34 -1.96
N MET A 439 13.39 6.32 -2.85
CA MET A 439 12.31 7.32 -2.84
C MET A 439 10.94 6.66 -2.95
N LYS A 440 10.79 5.64 -3.81
CA LYS A 440 9.56 4.84 -3.88
C LYS A 440 9.27 4.14 -2.56
N LEU A 441 10.24 3.42 -2.00
CA LEU A 441 10.11 2.71 -0.72
C LEU A 441 9.67 3.65 0.41
N THR A 442 10.33 4.81 0.53
CA THR A 442 9.98 5.82 1.55
C THR A 442 8.56 6.34 1.33
N SER A 443 8.21 6.73 0.11
CA SER A 443 6.85 7.22 -0.19
C SER A 443 5.76 6.17 0.05
N GLN A 444 6.01 4.90 -0.30
CA GLN A 444 5.08 3.79 -0.09
C GLN A 444 4.92 3.49 1.41
N SER A 445 6.02 3.47 2.17
CA SER A 445 6.01 3.17 3.60
C SER A 445 5.33 4.27 4.41
N LEU A 446 5.54 5.54 4.06
CA LEU A 446 4.91 6.68 4.75
C LEU A 446 3.43 6.84 4.41
N LEU A 447 3.03 6.58 3.17
CA LEU A 447 1.65 6.82 2.71
C LEU A 447 0.74 5.60 2.84
N TRP A 448 1.30 4.39 2.94
CA TRP A 448 0.59 3.11 2.94
C TRP A 448 -0.59 3.05 1.94
N PRO A 449 -0.34 3.37 0.65
CA PRO A 449 -1.36 3.91 -0.25
C PRO A 449 -2.29 2.85 -0.83
N TRP A 450 -1.90 1.58 -0.87
CA TRP A 450 -2.72 0.53 -1.45
C TRP A 450 -3.96 0.29 -0.59
N ARG A 451 -5.11 0.06 -1.22
CA ARG A 451 -6.38 -0.17 -0.51
C ARG A 451 -6.32 -1.39 0.42
N ILE A 452 -5.52 -2.39 0.05
CA ILE A 452 -5.46 -3.69 0.73
C ILE A 452 -4.06 -3.86 1.32
N ASP A 453 -3.98 -4.15 2.62
CA ASP A 453 -2.69 -4.21 3.34
C ASP A 453 -1.73 -5.25 2.76
N VAL A 454 -2.23 -6.40 2.31
CA VAL A 454 -1.42 -7.42 1.63
C VAL A 454 -0.70 -6.83 0.40
N ALA A 455 -1.34 -5.93 -0.35
CA ALA A 455 -0.73 -5.28 -1.49
C ALA A 455 0.33 -4.25 -1.08
N ASN A 456 0.19 -3.58 0.07
CA ASN A 456 1.23 -2.72 0.64
C ASN A 456 2.48 -3.54 1.01
N TYR A 457 2.30 -4.65 1.74
CA TYR A 457 3.41 -5.53 2.11
C TYR A 457 4.08 -6.14 0.88
N ASN A 458 3.31 -6.55 -0.14
CA ASN A 458 3.88 -7.11 -1.36
C ASN A 458 4.72 -6.08 -2.13
N ASP A 459 4.24 -4.84 -2.31
CA ASP A 459 5.01 -3.77 -2.97
C ASP A 459 6.30 -3.42 -2.19
N LEU A 460 6.22 -3.43 -0.86
CA LEU A 460 7.38 -3.24 0.02
C LEU A 460 8.43 -4.34 -0.19
N VAL A 461 8.02 -5.61 -0.17
CA VAL A 461 8.91 -6.78 -0.37
C VAL A 461 9.54 -6.73 -1.76
N LEU A 462 8.73 -6.51 -2.80
CA LEU A 462 9.22 -6.44 -4.19
C LEU A 462 10.25 -5.31 -4.37
N SER A 463 9.95 -4.12 -3.84
CA SER A 463 10.86 -2.96 -3.96
C SER A 463 12.14 -3.15 -3.16
N THR A 464 12.06 -3.72 -1.96
CA THR A 464 13.23 -4.03 -1.11
C THR A 464 14.16 -5.02 -1.80
N ALA A 465 13.61 -6.06 -2.40
CA ALA A 465 14.41 -7.07 -3.08
C ALA A 465 15.02 -6.55 -4.39
N LEU A 466 14.33 -5.66 -5.12
CA LEU A 466 14.93 -4.96 -6.27
C LEU A 466 16.14 -4.11 -5.84
N LEU A 467 16.04 -3.44 -4.69
CA LEU A 467 17.16 -2.69 -4.12
C LEU A 467 18.32 -3.60 -3.72
N ILE A 468 18.04 -4.73 -3.04
CA ILE A 468 19.05 -5.74 -2.70
C ILE A 468 19.74 -6.27 -3.96
N LEU A 469 18.96 -6.58 -5.00
CA LEU A 469 19.49 -7.05 -6.27
C LEU A 469 20.44 -6.02 -6.89
N LEU A 470 20.06 -4.74 -6.90
CA LEU A 470 20.89 -3.67 -7.42
C LEU A 470 22.22 -3.53 -6.63
N LEU A 471 22.16 -3.65 -5.30
CA LEU A 471 23.34 -3.64 -4.44
C LEU A 471 24.26 -4.85 -4.71
N LEU A 472 23.67 -6.03 -4.93
CA LEU A 472 24.41 -7.26 -5.29
C LEU A 472 24.99 -7.20 -6.71
N ALA A 473 24.38 -6.45 -7.63
CA ALA A 473 24.88 -6.24 -8.98
C ALA A 473 26.03 -5.22 -9.04
N SER A 474 26.09 -4.26 -8.11
CA SER A 474 27.12 -3.20 -8.10
C SER A 474 28.58 -3.71 -8.16
N PRO A 475 28.98 -4.80 -7.48
CA PRO A 475 30.34 -5.34 -7.58
C PRO A 475 30.72 -5.86 -8.98
N LEU A 476 29.74 -6.24 -9.82
CA LEU A 476 29.99 -6.71 -11.20
C LEU A 476 30.54 -5.61 -12.11
N LEU A 477 30.46 -4.34 -11.70
CA LEU A 477 31.11 -3.22 -12.40
C LEU A 477 32.64 -3.24 -12.32
N ARG A 478 33.23 -3.95 -11.34
CA ARG A 478 34.69 -3.90 -11.07
C ARG A 478 35.37 -5.26 -10.93
N LEU A 479 34.63 -6.34 -10.68
CA LEU A 479 35.21 -7.64 -10.40
C LEU A 479 35.61 -8.35 -11.71
N ASN A 480 36.92 -8.48 -11.94
CA ASN A 480 37.52 -9.25 -13.02
C ASN A 480 37.88 -10.70 -12.59
N GLN A 481 37.55 -11.11 -11.35
CA GLN A 481 37.90 -12.42 -10.79
C GLN A 481 36.74 -13.43 -10.90
N THR A 482 37.04 -14.59 -11.47
CA THR A 482 36.08 -15.66 -11.80
C THR A 482 35.34 -16.24 -10.59
N ASP A 483 36.01 -16.45 -9.46
CA ASP A 483 35.40 -17.18 -8.31
C ASP A 483 34.41 -16.31 -7.50
N THR A 484 34.73 -15.04 -7.29
CA THR A 484 33.82 -14.06 -6.65
C THR A 484 32.62 -13.73 -7.52
N SER A 485 32.80 -13.78 -8.85
CA SER A 485 31.73 -13.52 -9.81
C SER A 485 30.65 -14.61 -9.81
N PHE A 486 31.02 -15.88 -9.56
CA PHE A 486 30.08 -17.00 -9.52
C PHE A 486 29.17 -16.95 -8.28
N LEU A 487 29.72 -16.69 -7.08
CA LEU A 487 28.91 -16.56 -5.86
C LEU A 487 27.91 -15.41 -5.96
N VAL A 488 28.34 -14.27 -6.51
CA VAL A 488 27.46 -13.11 -6.77
C VAL A 488 26.36 -13.48 -7.77
N ALA A 489 26.68 -14.22 -8.85
CA ALA A 489 25.69 -14.69 -9.83
C ALA A 489 24.64 -15.64 -9.21
N VAL A 490 25.06 -16.55 -8.32
CA VAL A 490 24.14 -17.45 -7.60
C VAL A 490 23.23 -16.67 -6.65
N LEU A 491 23.77 -15.72 -5.88
CA LEU A 491 22.97 -14.88 -4.99
C LEU A 491 21.94 -14.03 -5.77
N LEU A 492 22.35 -13.47 -6.91
CA LEU A 492 21.45 -12.75 -7.82
C LEU A 492 20.33 -13.67 -8.34
N ALA A 493 20.66 -14.87 -8.80
CA ALA A 493 19.67 -15.84 -9.28
C ALA A 493 18.69 -16.26 -8.17
N CYS A 494 19.16 -16.45 -6.94
CA CYS A 494 18.30 -16.74 -5.79
C CYS A 494 17.29 -15.60 -5.53
N VAL A 495 17.75 -14.35 -5.47
CA VAL A 495 16.86 -13.18 -5.29
C VAL A 495 15.84 -13.09 -6.43
N LEU A 496 16.28 -13.29 -7.67
CA LEU A 496 15.44 -13.28 -8.87
C LEU A 496 14.35 -14.35 -8.86
N CYS A 497 14.63 -15.55 -8.35
CA CYS A 497 13.65 -16.64 -8.27
C CYS A 497 12.73 -16.53 -7.05
N ILE A 498 13.26 -16.07 -5.90
CA ILE A 498 12.48 -15.94 -4.66
C ILE A 498 11.41 -14.85 -4.80
N LEU A 499 11.71 -13.77 -5.53
CA LEU A 499 10.81 -12.63 -5.74
C LEU A 499 9.42 -13.00 -6.30
N PRO A 500 9.31 -13.62 -7.49
CA PRO A 500 8.02 -14.02 -8.06
C PRO A 500 7.35 -15.12 -7.24
N LEU A 501 8.11 -16.05 -6.66
CA LEU A 501 7.56 -17.13 -5.83
C LEU A 501 6.93 -16.61 -4.53
N ALA A 502 7.57 -15.63 -3.88
CA ALA A 502 7.03 -14.99 -2.68
C ALA A 502 5.75 -14.20 -3.00
N ALA A 503 5.73 -13.43 -4.10
CA ALA A 503 4.54 -12.69 -4.53
C ALA A 503 3.38 -13.62 -4.93
N LEU A 504 3.67 -14.75 -5.59
CA LEU A 504 2.66 -15.77 -5.94
C LEU A 504 2.15 -16.50 -4.69
N PHE A 505 3.03 -16.80 -3.74
CA PHE A 505 2.66 -17.43 -2.47
C PHE A 505 1.77 -16.51 -1.62
N THR A 506 2.10 -15.23 -1.49
CA THR A 506 1.27 -14.26 -0.76
C THR A 506 -0.08 -14.06 -1.44
N ALA A 507 -0.13 -13.98 -2.78
CA ALA A 507 -1.38 -13.95 -3.53
C ALA A 507 -2.20 -15.23 -3.29
N GLY A 508 -1.57 -16.40 -3.35
CA GLY A 508 -2.22 -17.69 -3.11
C GLY A 508 -2.75 -17.82 -1.68
N LEU A 509 -1.99 -17.38 -0.68
CA LEU A 509 -2.42 -17.35 0.71
C LEU A 509 -3.59 -16.39 0.92
N ALA A 510 -3.53 -15.18 0.35
CA ALA A 510 -4.62 -14.21 0.43
C ALA A 510 -5.92 -14.71 -0.23
N VAL A 511 -5.80 -15.40 -1.38
CA VAL A 511 -6.93 -16.02 -2.08
C VAL A 511 -7.48 -17.19 -1.27
N THR A 512 -6.64 -18.08 -0.75
CA THR A 512 -7.08 -19.27 0.01
C THR A 512 -7.72 -18.89 1.34
N VAL A 513 -7.18 -17.89 2.05
CA VAL A 513 -7.79 -17.35 3.28
C VAL A 513 -9.18 -16.76 3.00
N ARG A 514 -9.38 -16.05 1.88
CA ARG A 514 -10.69 -15.47 1.54
C ARG A 514 -11.67 -16.43 0.86
N LEU A 515 -11.18 -17.48 0.21
CA LEU A 515 -12.02 -18.57 -0.32
C LEU A 515 -12.48 -19.52 0.79
N ARG A 516 -11.78 -19.57 1.94
CA ARG A 516 -12.24 -20.31 3.12
C ARG A 516 -13.22 -19.45 3.93
N PRO A 517 -14.50 -19.86 4.05
CA PRO A 517 -15.54 -19.01 4.59
C PRO A 517 -15.53 -19.09 6.12
N GLN A 518 -15.00 -18.07 6.78
CA GLN A 518 -15.50 -17.70 8.10
C GLN A 518 -15.61 -16.17 8.13
N SER A 519 -16.85 -15.67 8.17
CA SER A 519 -17.10 -14.31 8.64
C SER A 519 -16.45 -14.21 10.02
N LYS A 520 -15.54 -13.25 10.20
CA LYS A 520 -14.87 -13.05 11.48
C LYS A 520 -15.89 -12.76 12.59
N TYR A 521 -17.01 -12.11 12.22
CA TYR A 521 -18.08 -11.69 13.11
C TYR A 521 -19.42 -12.31 12.72
N ASP A 522 -20.12 -12.85 13.71
CA ASP A 522 -21.49 -13.35 13.57
C ASP A 522 -22.50 -12.22 13.43
N ALA A 523 -22.29 -11.14 14.20
CA ALA A 523 -23.10 -9.92 14.13
C ALA A 523 -22.25 -8.66 14.14
N PHE A 524 -22.74 -7.62 13.47
CA PHE A 524 -22.26 -6.25 13.58
C PHE A 524 -23.38 -5.38 14.17
N LEU A 525 -23.08 -4.62 15.24
CA LEU A 525 -24.05 -3.74 15.88
C LEU A 525 -23.95 -2.32 15.27
N CYS A 526 -24.84 -2.02 14.34
CA CYS A 526 -24.97 -0.68 13.75
C CYS A 526 -25.79 0.21 14.70
N HIS A 527 -25.17 1.24 15.27
CA HIS A 527 -25.78 2.02 16.34
C HIS A 527 -25.28 3.47 16.41
N HIS A 528 -26.07 4.35 17.02
CA HIS A 528 -25.64 5.70 17.37
C HIS A 528 -24.77 5.67 18.64
N LYS A 529 -23.54 6.23 18.59
CA LYS A 529 -22.58 6.16 19.71
C LYS A 529 -23.15 6.64 21.04
N ALA A 530 -23.83 7.79 21.05
CA ALA A 530 -24.40 8.37 22.26
C ALA A 530 -25.83 7.86 22.56
N GLY A 531 -26.54 7.30 21.58
CA GLY A 531 -27.95 6.92 21.74
C GLY A 531 -28.18 5.45 22.08
N ALA A 532 -27.22 4.59 21.74
CA ALA A 532 -27.29 3.14 21.89
C ALA A 532 -25.93 2.49 22.23
N GLY A 533 -24.91 3.25 22.59
CA GLY A 533 -23.57 2.70 22.80
C GLY A 533 -23.50 1.80 24.04
N ALA A 534 -24.10 2.22 25.16
CA ALA A 534 -24.26 1.38 26.35
C ALA A 534 -25.21 0.21 26.05
N LEU A 535 -26.31 0.43 25.32
CA LEU A 535 -27.18 -0.68 24.92
C LEU A 535 -26.45 -1.76 24.11
N CYS A 536 -25.60 -1.38 23.15
CA CYS A 536 -24.82 -2.32 22.35
C CYS A 536 -23.75 -3.04 23.18
N ARG A 537 -23.16 -2.36 24.17
CA ARG A 537 -22.26 -2.98 25.15
C ARG A 537 -22.98 -4.02 26.00
N PHE A 538 -24.17 -3.68 26.52
CA PHE A 538 -25.03 -4.61 27.25
C PHE A 538 -25.38 -5.82 26.37
N PHE A 539 -25.77 -5.60 25.12
CA PHE A 539 -26.04 -6.67 24.15
C PHE A 539 -24.85 -7.63 24.03
N LYS A 540 -23.64 -7.08 23.82
CA LYS A 540 -22.40 -7.87 23.71
C LYS A 540 -22.10 -8.66 24.98
N LEU A 541 -22.30 -8.06 26.16
CA LEU A 541 -22.12 -8.72 27.47
C LEU A 541 -23.07 -9.91 27.65
N ILE A 542 -24.37 -9.74 27.37
CA ILE A 542 -25.37 -10.80 27.52
C ILE A 542 -25.09 -11.96 26.57
N VAL A 543 -24.77 -11.67 25.31
CA VAL A 543 -24.44 -12.72 24.35
C VAL A 543 -23.18 -13.48 24.75
N HIS A 544 -22.17 -12.81 25.33
CA HIS A 544 -20.97 -13.46 25.85
C HIS A 544 -21.25 -14.29 27.12
N LYS A 545 -22.18 -13.84 27.98
CA LYS A 545 -22.59 -14.54 29.20
C LYS A 545 -23.29 -15.87 28.90
N TYR A 546 -24.17 -15.91 27.91
CA TYR A 546 -25.03 -17.07 27.63
C TYR A 546 -24.63 -17.88 26.39
N GLY A 547 -23.71 -17.38 25.57
CA GLY A 547 -23.34 -18.02 24.31
C GLY A 547 -21.95 -17.65 23.83
N ARG A 548 -21.60 -18.14 22.63
CA ARG A 548 -20.35 -17.80 21.93
C ARG A 548 -20.72 -17.25 20.56
N MET A 549 -20.91 -15.93 20.48
CA MET A 549 -20.95 -15.20 19.22
C MET A 549 -19.84 -14.17 19.22
N ASN A 550 -19.20 -14.02 18.06
CA ASN A 550 -18.26 -12.93 17.84
C ASN A 550 -19.04 -11.72 17.32
N ILE A 551 -19.22 -10.72 18.18
CA ILE A 551 -19.92 -9.48 17.86
C ILE A 551 -18.89 -8.38 17.59
N PHE A 552 -19.02 -7.71 16.45
CA PHE A 552 -18.30 -6.48 16.16
C PHE A 552 -18.97 -5.29 16.83
N LEU A 553 -18.21 -4.55 17.63
CA LEU A 553 -18.57 -3.27 18.22
C LEU A 553 -17.45 -2.25 17.95
N ASP A 554 -17.79 -1.10 17.38
CA ASP A 554 -16.82 -0.07 16.99
C ASP A 554 -15.85 0.33 18.12
N SER A 555 -16.37 0.43 19.33
CA SER A 555 -15.66 0.85 20.54
C SER A 555 -14.59 -0.15 21.03
N ASP A 556 -14.62 -1.39 20.55
CA ASP A 556 -13.67 -2.45 20.91
C ASP A 556 -12.71 -2.82 19.78
N GLU A 557 -13.16 -2.72 18.53
CA GLU A 557 -12.48 -3.34 17.39
C GLU A 557 -12.07 -2.37 16.26
N LEU A 558 -12.40 -1.08 16.35
CA LEU A 558 -12.18 -0.12 15.26
C LEU A 558 -11.01 0.82 15.54
N ASP A 559 -9.84 0.51 14.96
CA ASP A 559 -8.67 1.40 14.94
C ASP A 559 -8.67 2.36 13.73
N ASP A 560 -9.42 2.03 12.66
CA ASP A 560 -9.48 2.77 11.40
C ASP A 560 -10.93 2.82 10.86
N LEU A 561 -11.53 4.01 10.89
CA LEU A 561 -12.89 4.30 10.40
C LEU A 561 -13.06 3.97 8.91
N ALA A 562 -12.00 4.03 8.11
CA ALA A 562 -12.07 3.76 6.67
C ALA A 562 -12.40 2.29 6.34
N ARG A 563 -12.24 1.37 7.30
CA ARG A 563 -12.47 -0.07 7.09
C ARG A 563 -13.88 -0.52 7.47
N ILE A 564 -14.69 0.32 8.11
CA ILE A 564 -15.96 -0.10 8.72
C ILE A 564 -16.95 -0.67 7.69
N PHE A 565 -17.07 -0.05 6.52
CA PHE A 565 -17.94 -0.52 5.44
C PHE A 565 -17.43 -1.82 4.82
N GLU A 566 -16.12 -2.02 4.75
CA GLU A 566 -15.53 -3.27 4.26
C GLU A 566 -15.85 -4.41 5.22
N ILE A 567 -15.69 -4.19 6.53
CA ILE A 567 -16.02 -5.18 7.58
C ILE A 567 -17.47 -5.65 7.45
N VAL A 568 -18.42 -4.70 7.38
CA VAL A 568 -19.83 -5.03 7.16
C VAL A 568 -20.03 -5.85 5.89
N SER A 569 -19.32 -5.50 4.82
CA SER A 569 -19.50 -6.11 3.51
C SER A 569 -18.87 -7.49 3.32
N SER A 570 -17.81 -7.82 4.09
CA SER A 570 -17.01 -9.04 3.88
C SER A 570 -16.85 -9.92 5.11
N ASP A 571 -16.80 -9.35 6.31
CA ASP A 571 -16.36 -10.04 7.52
C ASP A 571 -17.52 -10.28 8.50
N THR A 572 -18.69 -9.73 8.20
CA THR A 572 -19.91 -9.81 9.01
C THR A 572 -20.95 -10.74 8.38
N ARG A 573 -21.55 -11.62 9.19
CA ARG A 573 -22.64 -12.51 8.76
C ARG A 573 -24.03 -11.86 8.80
N CYS A 574 -24.27 -10.96 9.75
CA CYS A 574 -25.54 -10.26 9.94
C CYS A 574 -25.30 -8.87 10.53
N VAL A 575 -26.09 -7.88 10.13
CA VAL A 575 -26.12 -6.56 10.78
C VAL A 575 -27.34 -6.48 11.67
N VAL A 576 -27.17 -6.09 12.93
CA VAL A 576 -28.26 -5.70 13.82
C VAL A 576 -28.30 -4.18 13.81
N ALA A 577 -29.36 -3.62 13.24
CA ALA A 577 -29.58 -2.17 13.18
C ALA A 577 -30.31 -1.75 14.47
N VAL A 578 -29.61 -1.09 15.38
CA VAL A 578 -30.16 -0.62 16.66
C VAL A 578 -30.80 0.74 16.43
N LEU A 579 -32.10 0.72 16.14
CA LEU A 579 -32.89 1.87 15.70
C LEU A 579 -33.29 2.73 16.89
N THR A 580 -32.44 3.71 17.24
CA THR A 580 -32.76 4.83 18.14
C THR A 580 -33.14 6.09 17.37
N PRO A 581 -33.82 7.08 17.98
CA PRO A 581 -34.24 8.32 17.30
C PRO A 581 -33.11 9.04 16.53
N GLU A 582 -31.87 8.92 17.00
CA GLU A 582 -30.68 9.59 16.47
C GLU A 582 -29.95 8.75 15.41
N LEU A 583 -30.27 7.46 15.22
CA LEU A 583 -29.51 6.56 14.36
C LEU A 583 -29.40 7.08 12.92
N LEU A 584 -30.52 7.51 12.34
CA LEU A 584 -30.58 7.97 10.96
C LEU A 584 -29.86 9.31 10.75
N GLN A 585 -29.52 10.01 11.83
CA GLN A 585 -28.78 11.28 11.78
C GLN A 585 -27.28 11.06 11.61
N ARG A 586 -26.77 9.83 11.78
CA ARG A 586 -25.34 9.52 11.69
C ARG A 586 -24.97 8.88 10.35
N MET A 587 -24.13 9.57 9.58
CA MET A 587 -23.69 9.11 8.24
C MET A 587 -23.06 7.72 8.26
N TRP A 588 -22.32 7.36 9.30
CA TRP A 588 -21.65 6.06 9.40
C TRP A 588 -22.66 4.92 9.47
N CYS A 589 -23.72 5.07 10.26
CA CYS A 589 -24.80 4.08 10.36
C CYS A 589 -25.54 3.94 9.02
N ALA A 590 -25.76 5.07 8.33
CA ALA A 590 -26.33 5.06 6.99
C ALA A 590 -25.45 4.26 6.00
N GLY A 591 -24.14 4.48 6.03
CA GLY A 591 -23.19 3.75 5.19
C GLY A 591 -23.07 2.26 5.54
N GLU A 592 -23.12 1.90 6.82
CA GLU A 592 -23.10 0.52 7.31
C GLU A 592 -24.33 -0.26 6.82
N MET A 593 -25.53 0.27 7.06
CA MET A 593 -26.78 -0.35 6.61
C MET A 593 -26.86 -0.45 5.09
N THR A 594 -26.41 0.60 4.39
CA THR A 594 -26.41 0.61 2.92
C THR A 594 -25.42 -0.40 2.35
N SER A 595 -24.26 -0.55 2.99
CA SER A 595 -23.31 -1.60 2.67
C SER A 595 -23.90 -2.98 2.92
N ALA A 596 -24.59 -3.20 4.03
CA ALA A 596 -25.25 -4.49 4.28
C ALA A 596 -26.25 -4.84 3.18
N ARG A 597 -27.16 -3.92 2.82
CA ARG A 597 -28.15 -4.11 1.75
C ARG A 597 -27.49 -4.35 0.40
N LYS A 598 -26.56 -3.48 0.00
CA LYS A 598 -25.87 -3.54 -1.31
C LYS A 598 -25.07 -4.83 -1.48
N TYR A 599 -24.66 -5.47 -0.39
CA TYR A 599 -23.89 -6.72 -0.40
C TYR A 599 -24.70 -7.95 -0.02
N GLY A 600 -26.02 -7.81 0.24
CA GLY A 600 -26.91 -8.92 0.57
C GLY A 600 -26.66 -9.52 1.96
N ILE A 601 -26.09 -8.76 2.88
CA ILE A 601 -25.94 -9.14 4.28
C ILE A 601 -27.29 -8.90 4.97
N PRO A 602 -27.87 -9.90 5.65
CA PRO A 602 -29.13 -9.74 6.38
C PRO A 602 -29.06 -8.60 7.40
N ILE A 603 -30.11 -7.80 7.46
CA ILE A 603 -30.30 -6.73 8.44
C ILE A 603 -31.43 -7.17 9.37
N ILE A 604 -31.17 -7.18 10.67
CA ILE A 604 -32.18 -7.41 11.71
C ILE A 604 -32.45 -6.06 12.39
N PRO A 605 -33.64 -5.47 12.19
CA PRO A 605 -34.01 -4.25 12.90
C PRO A 605 -34.28 -4.53 14.39
N LEU A 606 -33.70 -3.71 15.26
CA LEU A 606 -33.98 -3.66 16.69
C LEU A 606 -34.55 -2.28 17.02
N TYR A 607 -35.86 -2.18 17.17
CA TYR A 607 -36.60 -0.95 17.42
C TYR A 607 -36.50 -0.56 18.89
N CYS A 608 -35.87 0.57 19.19
CA CYS A 608 -35.74 1.10 20.56
C CYS A 608 -36.83 2.14 20.88
N ASP A 609 -36.98 2.45 22.17
CA ASP A 609 -37.94 3.45 22.66
C ASP A 609 -37.81 4.78 21.90
N GLY A 610 -38.95 5.31 21.45
CA GLY A 610 -39.04 6.60 20.77
C GLY A 610 -38.67 6.59 19.28
N PHE A 611 -38.20 5.48 18.73
CA PHE A 611 -37.90 5.40 17.30
C PHE A 611 -39.16 5.22 16.45
N ALA A 612 -39.30 6.05 15.43
CA ALA A 612 -40.26 5.88 14.35
C ALA A 612 -39.55 6.10 13.02
N PHE A 613 -39.89 5.28 12.01
CA PHE A 613 -39.36 5.51 10.67
C PHE A 613 -39.89 6.84 10.12
N PRO A 614 -39.02 7.70 9.56
CA PRO A 614 -39.45 8.89 8.86
C PRO A 614 -40.33 8.51 7.65
N ASP A 615 -41.25 9.41 7.30
CA ASP A 615 -42.03 9.27 6.09
C ASP A 615 -41.17 9.40 4.83
N ASP A 616 -41.74 9.07 3.67
CA ASP A 616 -40.98 9.03 2.42
C ASP A 616 -40.47 10.43 2.01
N ASP A 617 -41.18 11.50 2.39
CA ASP A 617 -40.77 12.89 2.16
C ASP A 617 -39.55 13.28 2.98
N CYS A 618 -39.48 12.85 4.24
CA CYS A 618 -38.32 13.01 5.09
C CYS A 618 -37.13 12.18 4.59
N ILE A 619 -37.35 10.94 4.14
CA ILE A 619 -36.29 10.10 3.53
C ILE A 619 -35.73 10.79 2.28
N ASN A 620 -36.57 11.40 1.45
CA ASN A 620 -36.12 12.12 0.26
C ASN A 620 -35.22 13.32 0.58
N LYS A 621 -35.37 13.91 1.78
CA LYS A 621 -34.57 15.04 2.28
C LYS A 621 -33.46 14.64 3.24
N ILE A 622 -33.21 13.34 3.47
CA ILE A 622 -32.27 12.89 4.50
C ILE A 622 -30.84 13.44 4.32
N GLU A 623 -30.45 13.73 3.08
CA GLU A 623 -29.18 14.36 2.75
C GLU A 623 -28.96 15.71 3.46
N SER A 624 -30.03 16.46 3.79
CA SER A 624 -29.91 17.72 4.51
C SER A 624 -29.50 17.56 5.98
N VAL A 625 -29.53 16.34 6.52
CA VAL A 625 -29.11 16.04 7.89
C VAL A 625 -27.59 16.01 8.03
N TRP A 626 -26.86 15.80 6.92
CA TRP A 626 -25.41 15.65 6.91
C TRP A 626 -24.72 16.81 6.19
N THR A 627 -23.52 17.16 6.67
CA THR A 627 -22.69 18.17 6.01
C THR A 627 -22.21 17.67 4.63
N GLU A 628 -21.84 18.59 3.73
CA GLU A 628 -21.31 18.22 2.41
C GLU A 628 -20.07 17.32 2.51
N GLU A 629 -19.22 17.53 3.53
CA GLU A 629 -18.03 16.70 3.79
C GLU A 629 -18.40 15.26 4.20
N GLN A 630 -19.45 15.10 4.99
CA GLN A 630 -19.97 13.79 5.38
C GLN A 630 -20.54 13.03 4.17
N GLN A 631 -21.31 13.73 3.33
CA GLN A 631 -21.84 13.15 2.08
C GLN A 631 -20.71 12.76 1.11
N TYR A 632 -19.67 13.59 1.02
CA TYR A 632 -18.46 13.31 0.24
C TYR A 632 -17.76 12.04 0.73
N THR A 633 -17.65 11.86 2.05
CA THR A 633 -17.03 10.68 2.65
C THR A 633 -17.74 9.40 2.23
N LEU A 634 -19.08 9.37 2.27
CA LEU A 634 -19.88 8.22 1.81
C LEU A 634 -19.71 7.96 0.31
N THR A 635 -19.73 9.02 -0.50
CA THR A 635 -19.55 8.94 -1.96
C THR A 635 -18.17 8.36 -2.32
N SER A 636 -17.12 8.75 -1.61
CA SER A 636 -15.75 8.25 -1.81
C SER A 636 -15.60 6.74 -1.54
N HIS A 637 -16.50 6.18 -0.71
CA HIS A 637 -16.61 4.75 -0.43
C HIS A 637 -17.57 4.02 -1.38
N GLY A 638 -18.12 4.71 -2.40
CA GLY A 638 -19.02 4.13 -3.39
C GLY A 638 -20.44 3.91 -2.87
N ILE A 639 -20.85 4.69 -1.86
CA ILE A 639 -22.21 4.71 -1.31
C ILE A 639 -22.91 5.95 -1.85
N ALA A 640 -23.84 5.75 -2.77
CA ALA A 640 -24.62 6.86 -3.33
C ALA A 640 -25.78 7.24 -2.40
N MET A 641 -26.22 8.49 -2.47
CA MET A 641 -27.38 8.96 -1.69
C MET A 641 -28.65 8.17 -2.04
N GLU A 642 -28.84 7.81 -3.31
CA GLU A 642 -29.95 6.96 -3.74
C GLU A 642 -29.89 5.54 -3.16
N ASP A 643 -28.68 4.99 -2.97
CA ASP A 643 -28.51 3.70 -2.30
C ASP A 643 -28.96 3.77 -0.83
N ILE A 644 -28.70 4.90 -0.16
CA ILE A 644 -29.11 5.15 1.23
C ILE A 644 -30.63 5.25 1.33
N LYS A 645 -31.26 6.10 0.50
CA LYS A 645 -32.73 6.25 0.47
C LYS A 645 -33.42 4.91 0.21
N ALA A 646 -32.92 4.13 -0.74
CA ALA A 646 -33.42 2.79 -1.02
C ALA A 646 -33.17 1.80 0.13
N THR A 647 -32.13 2.00 0.93
CA THR A 647 -31.85 1.19 2.12
C THR A 647 -32.83 1.50 3.24
N TYR A 648 -33.11 2.76 3.53
CA TYR A 648 -34.07 3.13 4.59
C TYR A 648 -35.47 2.61 4.29
N ARG A 649 -35.93 2.78 3.04
CA ARG A 649 -37.20 2.19 2.56
C ARG A 649 -37.22 0.66 2.65
N HIS A 650 -36.07 0.01 2.50
CA HIS A 650 -36.00 -1.44 2.64
C HIS A 650 -36.13 -1.85 4.11
N ILE A 651 -35.40 -1.20 5.00
CA ILE A 651 -35.41 -1.56 6.43
C ILE A 651 -36.79 -1.28 7.04
N SER A 652 -37.49 -0.23 6.61
CA SER A 652 -38.87 0.04 7.06
C SER A 652 -39.88 -1.06 6.68
N THR A 653 -39.53 -1.97 5.78
CA THR A 653 -40.37 -3.13 5.40
C THR A 653 -39.97 -4.43 6.11
N LEU A 654 -38.89 -4.42 6.90
CA LEU A 654 -38.40 -5.62 7.58
C LEU A 654 -39.08 -5.78 8.95
N ASP A 655 -39.52 -7.01 9.23
CA ASP A 655 -39.89 -7.42 10.58
C ASP A 655 -38.66 -7.35 11.49
N GLY A 656 -38.84 -6.85 12.70
CA GLY A 656 -37.76 -6.71 13.68
C GLY A 656 -38.22 -6.95 15.10
N TYR A 657 -37.33 -6.65 16.04
CA TYR A 657 -37.55 -6.85 17.47
C TYR A 657 -37.78 -5.50 18.14
N ALA A 658 -38.80 -5.40 18.99
CA ALA A 658 -39.05 -4.20 19.80
C ALA A 658 -38.38 -4.36 21.17
N LEU A 659 -37.42 -3.48 21.47
CA LEU A 659 -36.72 -3.43 22.74
C LEU A 659 -37.11 -2.15 23.48
N SER A 660 -37.77 -2.33 24.63
CA SER A 660 -37.95 -1.25 25.59
C SER A 660 -36.87 -1.32 26.67
N ARG A 661 -36.14 -0.23 26.87
CA ARG A 661 -35.08 -0.12 27.89
C ARG A 661 -35.65 -0.02 29.31
N HIS A 662 -36.94 0.31 29.44
CA HIS A 662 -37.66 0.34 30.71
C HIS A 662 -38.19 -1.04 31.15
N SER A 663 -38.20 -2.04 30.26
CA SER A 663 -38.66 -3.40 30.59
C SER A 663 -37.73 -4.10 31.60
N SER A 664 -38.16 -5.22 32.17
CA SER A 664 -37.37 -5.97 33.17
C SER A 664 -36.01 -6.42 32.62
N LEU A 665 -35.01 -6.62 33.49
CA LEU A 665 -33.70 -7.13 33.05
C LEU A 665 -33.87 -8.49 32.35
N GLU A 666 -34.74 -9.36 32.88
CA GLU A 666 -35.03 -10.67 32.29
C GLU A 666 -35.63 -10.56 30.88
N GLU A 667 -36.57 -9.63 30.67
CA GLU A 667 -37.17 -9.39 29.35
C GLU A 667 -36.14 -8.86 28.35
N GLN A 668 -35.26 -7.94 28.77
CA GLN A 668 -34.19 -7.42 27.92
C GLN A 668 -33.15 -8.50 27.59
N GLU A 669 -32.72 -9.29 28.58
CA GLU A 669 -31.81 -10.43 28.37
C GLU A 669 -32.43 -11.44 27.39
N ARG A 670 -33.70 -11.78 27.57
CA ARG A 670 -34.43 -12.70 26.70
C ARG A 670 -34.50 -12.19 25.26
N LEU A 671 -34.80 -10.91 25.08
CA LEU A 671 -34.88 -10.30 23.76
C LEU A 671 -33.53 -10.29 23.05
N VAL A 672 -32.45 -9.94 23.76
CA VAL A 672 -31.08 -10.00 23.24
C VAL A 672 -30.75 -11.42 22.77
N LEU A 673 -31.14 -12.44 23.54
CA LEU A 673 -30.94 -13.84 23.16
C LEU A 673 -31.81 -14.29 21.98
N ASP A 674 -33.03 -13.76 21.85
CA ASP A 674 -33.89 -14.02 20.68
C ASP A 674 -33.28 -13.40 19.40
N VAL A 675 -32.74 -12.18 19.48
CA VAL A 675 -32.00 -11.55 18.37
C VAL A 675 -30.73 -12.36 18.04
N ALA A 676 -29.97 -12.77 19.05
CA ALA A 676 -28.78 -13.60 18.88
C ALA A 676 -29.11 -14.96 18.21
N ALA A 677 -30.21 -15.59 18.60
CA ALA A 677 -30.68 -16.84 17.99
C ALA A 677 -31.09 -16.64 16.52
N ALA A 678 -31.70 -15.48 16.18
CA ALA A 678 -32.03 -15.12 14.81
C ALA A 678 -30.77 -14.94 13.93
N VAL A 679 -29.73 -14.26 14.45
CA VAL A 679 -28.43 -14.13 13.79
C VAL A 679 -27.82 -15.52 13.47
N LEU A 680 -27.87 -16.44 14.43
CA LEU A 680 -27.30 -17.78 14.29
C LEU A 680 -28.17 -18.75 13.48
N ARG A 681 -29.38 -18.35 13.06
CA ARG A 681 -30.38 -19.17 12.34
C ARG A 681 -30.87 -20.38 13.14
N GLY A 682 -31.32 -20.16 14.37
CA GLY A 682 -32.03 -21.18 15.16
C GLY A 682 -31.17 -21.98 16.13
N ALA A 683 -30.10 -21.37 16.67
CA ALA A 683 -29.36 -21.95 17.79
C ALA A 683 -30.30 -22.17 19.00
N ARG A 684 -30.00 -23.16 19.85
CA ARG A 684 -30.77 -23.44 21.08
C ARG A 684 -30.84 -22.17 21.94
N ARG A 685 -32.05 -21.79 22.31
CA ARG A 685 -32.29 -20.70 23.27
C ARG A 685 -31.63 -21.05 24.60
N ALA A 686 -30.79 -20.17 25.10
CA ALA A 686 -30.32 -20.24 26.47
C ALA A 686 -31.47 -19.81 27.40
N GLU A 687 -31.64 -20.51 28.52
CA GLU A 687 -32.58 -20.09 29.55
C GLU A 687 -31.98 -18.90 30.31
N VAL A 688 -32.74 -17.81 30.37
CA VAL A 688 -32.40 -16.64 31.18
C VAL A 688 -32.53 -17.04 32.66
N ALA A 689 -31.52 -16.69 33.45
CA ALA A 689 -31.56 -16.97 34.87
C ALA A 689 -32.57 -16.02 35.53
N ALA A 690 -33.44 -16.55 36.39
CA ALA A 690 -34.36 -15.70 37.16
C ALA A 690 -33.56 -14.67 37.96
N GLN A 691 -34.01 -13.42 37.93
CA GLN A 691 -33.43 -12.32 38.67
C GLN A 691 -33.54 -12.63 40.16
N GLY A 692 -32.45 -12.43 40.90
CA GLY A 692 -32.42 -12.67 42.34
C GLY A 692 -33.46 -11.82 43.07
N SER A 693 -33.98 -12.32 44.18
CA SER A 693 -34.96 -11.59 45.01
C SER A 693 -34.35 -10.29 45.54
N VAL A 694 -35.10 -9.18 45.47
CA VAL A 694 -34.73 -7.86 46.01
C VAL A 694 -34.29 -7.96 47.47
N SER A 695 -34.97 -8.80 48.26
CA SER A 695 -34.68 -9.01 49.68
C SER A 695 -33.27 -9.55 49.94
N SER A 696 -32.67 -10.24 48.97
CA SER A 696 -31.34 -10.84 49.07
C SER A 696 -30.22 -9.96 48.50
N ALA A 697 -30.56 -8.84 47.86
CA ALA A 697 -29.57 -7.97 47.24
C ALA A 697 -28.79 -7.17 48.30
N ARG A 698 -27.45 -7.23 48.25
CA ARG A 698 -26.59 -6.43 49.15
C ARG A 698 -26.24 -5.06 48.58
N ILE A 699 -26.27 -4.93 47.25
CA ILE A 699 -25.98 -3.70 46.52
C ILE A 699 -27.21 -3.33 45.69
N LEU A 700 -27.75 -2.15 45.97
CA LEU A 700 -28.79 -1.54 45.15
C LEU A 700 -28.15 -0.64 44.12
N LEU A 701 -28.58 -0.74 42.86
CA LEU A 701 -28.15 0.17 41.80
C LEU A 701 -29.27 1.16 41.49
N CYS A 702 -28.92 2.44 41.38
CA CYS A 702 -29.84 3.54 41.16
C CYS A 702 -29.33 4.41 40.00
N SER A 703 -30.22 4.81 39.10
CA SER A 703 -29.98 5.72 37.98
C SER A 703 -31.25 6.53 37.71
N THR A 704 -31.17 7.53 36.84
CA THR A 704 -32.40 8.14 36.28
C THR A 704 -33.16 7.14 35.42
N GLU A 705 -34.49 7.25 35.42
CA GLU A 705 -35.37 6.50 34.50
C GLU A 705 -35.73 7.34 33.25
N ARG A 706 -35.35 8.62 33.21
CA ARG A 706 -35.64 9.54 32.09
C ARG A 706 -34.70 9.33 30.91
N GLU A 707 -33.44 8.95 31.18
CA GLU A 707 -32.43 8.77 30.15
C GLU A 707 -32.22 7.27 29.84
N PRO A 708 -32.59 6.79 28.64
CA PRO A 708 -32.51 5.35 28.34
C PRO A 708 -31.09 4.77 28.28
N GLU A 709 -30.07 5.57 27.96
CA GLU A 709 -28.66 5.14 27.99
C GLU A 709 -28.13 5.01 29.42
N ALA A 710 -28.58 5.85 30.36
CA ALA A 710 -28.29 5.67 31.78
C ALA A 710 -28.84 4.34 32.30
N ILE A 711 -30.05 3.96 31.85
CA ILE A 711 -30.63 2.65 32.15
C ILE A 711 -29.77 1.51 31.60
N SER A 712 -29.31 1.61 30.35
CA SER A 712 -28.44 0.58 29.76
C SER A 712 -27.11 0.48 30.50
N THR A 713 -26.55 1.63 30.92
CA THR A 713 -25.31 1.72 31.69
C THR A 713 -25.44 1.09 33.07
N VAL A 714 -26.55 1.31 33.78
CA VAL A 714 -26.77 0.69 35.09
C VAL A 714 -26.94 -0.83 34.98
N LEU A 715 -27.52 -1.34 33.87
CA LEU A 715 -27.63 -2.78 33.62
C LEU A 715 -26.26 -3.42 33.33
N ILE A 716 -25.37 -2.73 32.61
CA ILE A 716 -23.96 -3.16 32.44
C ILE A 716 -23.30 -3.27 33.82
N LEU A 717 -23.40 -2.22 34.64
CA LEU A 717 -22.82 -2.21 35.97
C LEU A 717 -23.38 -3.33 36.84
N GLN A 718 -24.70 -3.56 36.82
CA GLN A 718 -25.34 -4.62 37.57
C GLN A 718 -24.71 -5.98 37.21
N GLN A 719 -24.58 -6.29 35.92
CA GLN A 719 -24.01 -7.55 35.45
C GLN A 719 -22.52 -7.68 35.83
N MET A 720 -21.72 -6.66 35.55
CA MET A 720 -20.27 -6.73 35.76
C MET A 720 -19.89 -6.73 37.24
N VAL A 721 -20.56 -5.93 38.07
CA VAL A 721 -20.34 -5.89 39.53
C VAL A 721 -20.77 -7.20 40.17
N GLN A 722 -21.94 -7.73 39.79
CA GLN A 722 -22.41 -9.03 40.27
C GLN A 722 -21.46 -10.16 39.90
N GLN A 723 -20.93 -10.15 38.67
CA GLN A 723 -19.96 -11.14 38.21
C GLN A 723 -18.63 -11.03 38.97
N GLN A 724 -18.13 -9.81 39.19
CA GLN A 724 -16.84 -9.55 39.82
C GLN A 724 -16.87 -9.86 41.33
N LEU A 725 -17.90 -9.42 42.03
CA LEU A 725 -18.02 -9.58 43.49
C LEU A 725 -18.70 -10.91 43.89
N ARG A 726 -19.43 -11.56 42.98
CA ARG A 726 -20.28 -12.73 43.28
C ARG A 726 -21.32 -12.45 44.39
N ILE A 727 -21.79 -11.21 44.44
CA ILE A 727 -22.79 -10.72 45.40
C ILE A 727 -24.08 -10.41 44.64
N ALA A 728 -25.24 -10.67 45.25
CA ALA A 728 -26.53 -10.32 44.68
C ALA A 728 -26.69 -8.80 44.57
N THR A 729 -26.98 -8.34 43.36
CA THR A 729 -27.21 -6.93 43.04
C THR A 729 -28.62 -6.74 42.47
N PHE A 730 -29.22 -5.57 42.70
CA PHE A 730 -30.55 -5.28 42.18
C PHE A 730 -30.68 -3.82 41.74
N ARG A 731 -31.15 -3.60 40.50
CA ARG A 731 -31.51 -2.27 40.00
C ARG A 731 -32.86 -1.85 40.58
N VAL A 732 -32.87 -0.72 41.28
CA VAL A 732 -34.07 -0.09 41.83
C VAL A 732 -34.87 0.58 40.71
N ARG A 733 -36.19 0.39 40.71
CA ARG A 733 -37.14 1.06 39.80
C ARG A 733 -38.17 1.88 40.55
N SER A 734 -38.44 1.52 41.79
CA SER A 734 -39.46 2.14 42.62
C SER A 734 -39.04 2.19 44.09
N LEU A 735 -39.72 3.05 44.87
CA LEU A 735 -39.53 3.10 46.32
C LEU A 735 -39.87 1.78 47.02
N LYS A 736 -40.74 0.96 46.44
CA LYS A 736 -41.09 -0.38 46.95
C LYS A 736 -39.90 -1.33 46.91
N ASP A 737 -39.02 -1.20 45.90
CA ASP A 737 -37.83 -2.04 45.79
C ASP A 737 -36.84 -1.74 46.93
N ILE A 738 -36.66 -0.45 47.25
CA ILE A 738 -35.81 -0.01 48.37
C ILE A 738 -36.39 -0.49 49.69
N ALA A 739 -37.71 -0.39 49.87
CA ALA A 739 -38.38 -0.90 51.08
C ALA A 739 -38.27 -2.42 51.23
N ALA A 740 -38.26 -3.17 50.13
CA ALA A 740 -38.15 -4.63 50.12
C ALA A 740 -36.70 -5.14 50.31
N ALA A 741 -35.70 -4.27 50.16
CA ALA A 741 -34.28 -4.62 50.18
C ALA A 741 -33.68 -4.73 51.59
N SER A 742 -34.16 -5.69 52.39
CA SER A 742 -33.75 -5.86 53.80
C SER A 742 -32.25 -6.15 54.01
N SER A 743 -31.57 -6.71 53.02
CA SER A 743 -30.15 -7.08 53.10
C SER A 743 -29.22 -6.07 52.43
N ALA A 744 -29.74 -4.96 51.90
CA ALA A 744 -28.94 -3.95 51.25
C ALA A 744 -28.05 -3.21 52.25
N SER A 745 -26.76 -3.06 51.93
CA SER A 745 -25.80 -2.27 52.71
C SER A 745 -25.23 -1.11 51.91
N PHE A 746 -25.26 -1.22 50.58
CA PHE A 746 -24.67 -0.25 49.68
C PHE A 746 -25.66 0.17 48.59
N ALA A 747 -25.51 1.42 48.17
CA ALA A 747 -26.20 1.98 47.03
C ALA A 747 -25.17 2.49 46.00
N LEU A 748 -25.06 1.80 44.87
CA LEU A 748 -24.27 2.23 43.72
C LEU A 748 -25.13 3.21 42.91
N VAL A 749 -24.71 4.47 42.89
CA VAL A 749 -25.49 5.57 42.29
C VAL A 749 -24.83 6.00 40.99
N LEU A 750 -25.51 5.80 39.87
CA LEU A 750 -25.06 6.25 38.55
C LEU A 750 -25.42 7.73 38.37
N LEU A 751 -24.40 8.57 38.31
CA LEU A 751 -24.49 9.98 37.95
C LEU A 751 -24.40 10.08 36.42
N SER A 752 -25.53 10.48 35.82
CA SER A 752 -25.75 10.63 34.38
C SER A 752 -26.41 11.99 34.09
N GLN A 753 -26.58 12.36 32.82
CA GLN A 753 -27.15 13.65 32.44
C GLN A 753 -28.57 13.82 33.01
N GLY A 754 -28.84 14.99 33.62
CA GLY A 754 -30.17 15.32 34.15
C GLY A 754 -30.63 14.49 35.36
N VAL A 755 -29.77 13.64 35.93
CA VAL A 755 -30.16 12.72 37.03
C VAL A 755 -30.69 13.43 38.27
N LEU A 756 -30.19 14.64 38.59
CA LEU A 756 -30.63 15.41 39.77
C LEU A 756 -31.97 16.14 39.56
N GLU A 757 -32.43 16.23 38.31
CA GLU A 757 -33.71 16.86 37.94
C GLU A 757 -34.86 15.83 37.91
N ASP A 758 -34.52 14.55 38.07
CA ASP A 758 -35.47 13.44 38.07
C ASP A 758 -36.12 13.29 39.46
N PRO A 759 -37.45 13.51 39.59
CA PRO A 759 -38.14 13.39 40.87
C PRO A 759 -38.14 11.96 41.42
N ASP A 760 -38.16 10.94 40.55
CA ASP A 760 -38.14 9.55 41.01
C ASP A 760 -36.77 9.22 41.61
N PHE A 761 -35.69 9.66 40.96
CA PHE A 761 -34.34 9.56 41.50
C PHE A 761 -34.19 10.32 42.82
N ALA A 762 -34.73 11.53 42.91
CA ALA A 762 -34.72 12.34 44.13
C ALA A 762 -35.36 11.60 45.33
N LEU A 763 -36.54 11.01 45.12
CA LEU A 763 -37.23 10.22 46.12
C LEU A 763 -36.44 8.97 46.50
N GLN A 764 -35.84 8.28 45.53
CA GLN A 764 -35.00 7.09 45.77
C GLN A 764 -33.79 7.42 46.64
N ILE A 765 -33.05 8.50 46.34
CA ILE A 765 -31.90 8.94 47.13
C ILE A 765 -32.31 9.32 48.56
N GLY A 766 -33.44 10.02 48.72
CA GLY A 766 -34.00 10.34 50.03
C GLY A 766 -34.28 9.09 50.87
N GLN A 767 -34.93 8.08 50.28
CA GLN A 767 -35.28 6.83 50.95
C GLN A 767 -34.04 5.99 51.29
N MET A 768 -33.07 5.87 50.37
CA MET A 768 -31.81 5.14 50.62
C MET A 768 -31.01 5.77 51.76
N ARG A 769 -31.02 7.11 51.86
CA ARG A 769 -30.40 7.81 52.99
C ARG A 769 -31.14 7.56 54.30
N ALA A 770 -32.47 7.49 54.29
CA ALA A 770 -33.26 7.15 55.47
C ALA A 770 -32.97 5.73 55.99
N GLN A 771 -32.65 4.80 55.10
CA GLN A 771 -32.17 3.44 55.43
C GLN A 771 -30.67 3.35 55.74
N ALA A 772 -29.96 4.48 55.82
CA ALA A 772 -28.53 4.55 56.11
C ALA A 772 -27.62 3.72 55.17
N LEU A 773 -28.01 3.57 53.90
CA LEU A 773 -27.18 2.90 52.89
C LEU A 773 -25.91 3.70 52.59
N SER A 774 -24.78 2.99 52.39
CA SER A 774 -23.52 3.61 52.01
C SER A 774 -23.47 3.87 50.50
N PHE A 775 -23.31 5.13 50.10
CA PHE A 775 -23.28 5.52 48.68
C PHE A 775 -21.93 5.26 48.02
N VAL A 776 -21.98 4.74 46.79
CA VAL A 776 -20.86 4.61 45.86
C VAL A 776 -21.25 5.31 44.56
N PRO A 777 -20.97 6.62 44.41
CA PRO A 777 -21.28 7.35 43.19
C PRO A 777 -20.33 6.95 42.06
N VAL A 778 -20.90 6.78 40.86
CA VAL A 778 -20.20 6.45 39.62
C VAL A 778 -20.63 7.46 38.57
N ASN A 779 -19.68 8.14 37.92
CA ASN A 779 -19.94 9.10 36.85
C ASN A 779 -19.73 8.44 35.50
N ASP A 780 -20.75 8.45 34.62
CA ASP A 780 -20.68 7.86 33.28
C ASP A 780 -19.98 8.74 32.21
N GLY A 781 -19.53 9.93 32.62
CA GLY A 781 -18.89 10.92 31.77
C GLY A 781 -19.83 12.01 31.24
N THR A 782 -21.15 11.85 31.39
CA THR A 782 -22.17 12.82 30.95
C THR A 782 -22.65 13.74 32.08
N PHE A 783 -22.44 13.35 33.33
CA PHE A 783 -22.87 14.12 34.50
C PHE A 783 -22.08 15.42 34.66
N GLN A 784 -22.80 16.53 34.75
CA GLN A 784 -22.27 17.84 35.10
C GLN A 784 -22.53 18.14 36.57
N PHE A 785 -21.49 18.55 37.30
CA PHE A 785 -21.63 18.91 38.70
C PHE A 785 -22.42 20.22 38.83
N PRO A 786 -23.46 20.25 39.69
CA PRO A 786 -24.30 21.43 39.82
C PRO A 786 -23.55 22.60 40.48
N PRO A 787 -23.85 23.85 40.08
CA PRO A 787 -23.34 25.04 40.74
C PRO A 787 -23.91 25.22 42.16
N SER A 788 -23.37 26.15 42.95
CA SER A 788 -23.77 26.30 44.37
C SER A 788 -25.20 26.79 44.58
N ASP A 789 -25.74 27.56 43.64
CA ASP A 789 -27.12 28.07 43.63
C ASP A 789 -28.17 26.99 43.38
N PHE A 790 -27.81 25.89 42.71
CA PHE A 790 -28.67 24.73 42.54
C PHE A 790 -29.21 24.20 43.88
N TYR A 791 -28.35 24.11 44.90
CA TYR A 791 -28.78 23.60 46.20
C TYR A 791 -29.79 24.53 46.88
N MET A 792 -29.65 25.85 46.72
CA MET A 792 -30.62 26.81 47.24
C MET A 792 -31.98 26.65 46.53
N GLN A 793 -31.97 26.44 45.22
CA GLN A 793 -33.19 26.18 44.44
C GLN A 793 -33.89 24.88 44.89
N VAL A 794 -33.12 23.82 45.16
CA VAL A 794 -33.66 22.57 45.70
C VAL A 794 -34.21 22.75 47.12
N GLU A 795 -33.58 23.58 47.97
CA GLU A 795 -34.07 23.88 49.32
C GLU A 795 -35.40 24.66 49.32
N GLU A 796 -35.55 25.62 48.40
CA GLU A 796 -36.72 26.49 48.32
C GLU A 796 -37.91 25.86 47.57
N GLY A 797 -37.65 25.18 46.45
CA GLY A 797 -38.67 24.66 45.53
C GLY A 797 -38.82 23.13 45.49
N GLY A 798 -37.85 22.39 46.03
CA GLY A 798 -37.72 20.95 45.80
C GLY A 798 -37.33 20.62 44.34
N VAL A 799 -37.24 19.33 44.01
CA VAL A 799 -37.09 18.88 42.61
C VAL A 799 -38.49 18.61 42.06
N ALA A 800 -38.82 19.23 40.92
CA ALA A 800 -40.07 19.03 40.18
C ALA A 800 -41.36 19.04 41.04
N GLY A 801 -41.47 19.95 42.02
CA GLY A 801 -42.70 20.16 42.79
C GLY A 801 -42.85 19.36 44.09
N LEU A 802 -41.79 18.68 44.56
CA LEU A 802 -41.77 17.93 45.84
C LEU A 802 -41.94 18.79 47.12
N GLY A 803 -41.96 20.13 47.00
CA GLY A 803 -42.23 21.07 48.10
C GLY A 803 -41.04 21.36 49.03
N ALA A 804 -41.08 22.50 49.72
CA ALA A 804 -39.96 23.05 50.50
C ALA A 804 -39.49 22.18 51.69
N ASN A 805 -40.36 21.34 52.25
CA ASN A 805 -40.00 20.46 53.37
C ASN A 805 -39.17 19.24 52.92
N ALA A 806 -39.49 18.65 51.75
CA ALA A 806 -38.68 17.61 51.14
C ALA A 806 -37.37 18.18 50.56
N GLY A 807 -37.42 19.40 50.00
CA GLY A 807 -36.29 20.11 49.41
C GLY A 807 -35.08 20.25 50.33
N ARG A 808 -35.27 20.68 51.59
CA ARG A 808 -34.16 20.80 52.56
C ARG A 808 -33.48 19.49 52.93
N SER A 809 -34.25 18.40 53.03
CA SER A 809 -33.68 17.06 53.29
C SER A 809 -32.92 16.55 52.06
N LEU A 810 -33.48 16.79 50.87
CA LEU A 810 -32.93 16.38 49.59
C LEU A 810 -31.64 17.13 49.23
N ALA A 811 -31.57 18.45 49.46
CA ALA A 811 -30.35 19.23 49.24
C ALA A 811 -29.18 18.70 50.08
N LYS A 812 -29.43 18.37 51.36
CA LYS A 812 -28.46 17.69 52.23
C LYS A 812 -28.11 16.29 51.73
N ALA A 813 -29.07 15.58 51.13
CA ALA A 813 -28.86 14.27 50.49
C ALA A 813 -27.89 14.37 49.31
N TYR A 814 -28.13 15.29 48.38
CA TYR A 814 -27.26 15.55 47.25
C TYR A 814 -25.88 16.05 47.65
N GLN A 815 -25.78 16.99 48.59
CA GLN A 815 -24.48 17.45 49.09
C GLN A 815 -23.64 16.31 49.67
N ALA A 816 -24.25 15.36 50.41
CA ALA A 816 -23.52 14.22 50.93
C ALA A 816 -23.16 13.19 49.86
N LEU A 817 -24.04 12.96 48.87
CA LEU A 817 -23.77 12.08 47.74
C LEU A 817 -22.60 12.62 46.90
N LEU A 818 -22.67 13.89 46.52
CA LEU A 818 -21.70 14.57 45.65
C LEU A 818 -20.42 14.96 46.40
N GLY A 819 -20.43 14.97 47.73
CA GLY A 819 -19.23 15.08 48.55
C GLY A 819 -18.36 13.80 48.54
N ILE A 820 -18.88 12.68 48.04
CA ILE A 820 -18.11 11.45 47.83
C ILE A 820 -17.51 11.50 46.42
N LEU A 821 -16.21 11.25 46.32
CA LEU A 821 -15.53 11.18 45.02
C LEU A 821 -16.19 10.12 44.11
N ALA A 822 -16.81 10.58 43.03
CA ALA A 822 -17.41 9.71 42.03
C ALA A 822 -16.32 8.99 41.22
N LEU A 823 -16.49 7.68 41.05
CA LEU A 823 -15.58 6.88 40.24
C LEU A 823 -15.96 7.00 38.76
N PRO A 824 -14.98 7.14 37.84
CA PRO A 824 -15.28 7.26 36.42
C PRO A 824 -15.71 5.91 35.83
N LEU A 825 -16.72 5.95 34.97
CA LEU A 825 -17.16 4.86 34.12
C LEU A 825 -17.34 5.42 32.72
N THR A 826 -16.91 4.68 31.71
CA THR A 826 -17.07 5.09 30.32
C THR A 826 -17.71 3.94 29.55
N PRO A 827 -19.05 3.87 29.46
CA PRO A 827 -19.74 2.71 28.87
C PRO A 827 -19.41 2.52 27.38
N HIS A 828 -18.98 3.59 26.71
CA HIS A 828 -18.55 3.61 25.31
C HIS A 828 -17.05 3.35 25.11
N ALA A 829 -16.26 3.19 26.17
CA ALA A 829 -14.84 2.85 26.03
C ALA A 829 -14.68 1.36 25.71
N SER A 830 -13.47 0.96 25.29
CA SER A 830 -13.16 -0.46 25.05
C SER A 830 -13.42 -1.33 26.27
N SER A 831 -13.74 -2.62 26.05
CA SER A 831 -14.04 -3.59 27.11
C SER A 831 -12.96 -3.63 28.20
N GLY A 832 -11.68 -3.55 27.82
CA GLY A 832 -10.57 -3.55 28.75
C GLY A 832 -10.50 -2.31 29.66
N ILE A 833 -10.96 -1.14 29.19
CA ILE A 833 -11.05 0.07 30.03
C ILE A 833 -12.22 -0.09 31.00
N LEU A 834 -13.37 -0.53 30.49
CA LEU A 834 -14.59 -0.73 31.28
C LEU A 834 -14.37 -1.75 32.41
N GLU A 835 -13.73 -2.88 32.13
CA GLU A 835 -13.39 -3.90 33.13
C GLU A 835 -12.49 -3.34 34.24
N ARG A 836 -11.51 -2.49 33.91
CA ARG A 836 -10.64 -1.85 34.91
C ARG A 836 -11.41 -0.85 35.77
N GLN A 837 -12.29 -0.04 35.18
CA GLN A 837 -13.14 0.90 35.92
C GLN A 837 -14.08 0.16 36.86
N VAL A 838 -14.73 -0.92 36.39
CA VAL A 838 -15.59 -1.76 37.24
C VAL A 838 -14.78 -2.43 38.36
N MET A 839 -13.54 -2.85 38.10
CA MET A 839 -12.67 -3.40 39.13
C MET A 839 -12.36 -2.36 40.22
N GLN A 840 -12.09 -1.11 39.86
CA GLN A 840 -11.90 -0.01 40.81
C GLN A 840 -13.18 0.28 41.61
N ILE A 841 -14.34 0.26 40.96
CA ILE A 841 -15.66 0.35 41.61
C ILE A 841 -15.83 -0.79 42.63
N CYS A 842 -15.51 -2.02 42.24
CA CYS A 842 -15.59 -3.19 43.11
C CYS A 842 -14.67 -3.10 44.34
N GLN A 843 -13.45 -2.55 44.18
CA GLN A 843 -12.52 -2.33 45.30
C GLN A 843 -13.06 -1.36 46.34
N ARG A 844 -13.88 -0.37 45.93
CA ARG A 844 -14.51 0.58 46.85
C ARG A 844 -15.43 -0.12 47.85
N PHE A 845 -16.16 -1.14 47.43
CA PHE A 845 -17.03 -1.91 48.32
C PHE A 845 -16.25 -2.64 49.42
N GLY A 846 -15.13 -3.31 49.08
CA GLY A 846 -14.30 -3.98 50.09
C GLY A 846 -13.74 -3.02 51.14
N SER A 847 -13.26 -1.84 50.70
CA SER A 847 -12.79 -0.80 51.63
C SER A 847 -13.88 -0.27 52.56
N LEU A 848 -15.13 -0.25 52.08
CA LEU A 848 -16.27 0.24 52.86
C LEU A 848 -16.83 -0.86 53.77
N GLU A 849 -16.80 -2.14 53.38
CA GLU A 849 -17.15 -3.27 54.26
C GLU A 849 -16.27 -3.27 55.51
N ASP A 850 -14.94 -3.11 55.36
CA ASP A 850 -14.00 -2.98 56.48
C ASP A 850 -14.36 -1.82 57.43
N LEU A 851 -14.86 -0.71 56.89
CA LEU A 851 -15.27 0.46 57.66
C LEU A 851 -16.62 0.24 58.36
N VAL A 852 -17.57 -0.40 57.70
CA VAL A 852 -18.88 -0.76 58.26
C VAL A 852 -18.71 -1.75 59.39
N GLU A 853 -17.91 -2.81 59.20
CA GLU A 853 -17.62 -3.81 60.23
C GLU A 853 -17.00 -3.18 61.48
N ARG A 854 -16.03 -2.27 61.31
CA ARG A 854 -15.43 -1.48 62.42
C ARG A 854 -16.46 -0.59 63.13
N ARG A 855 -17.41 0.00 62.40
CA ARG A 855 -18.46 0.85 62.97
C ARG A 855 -19.48 0.06 63.77
N THR A 856 -19.90 -1.10 63.29
CA THR A 856 -20.77 -2.05 64.02
C THR A 856 -20.10 -2.63 65.26
N GLN A 857 -18.79 -2.89 65.22
CA GLN A 857 -18.04 -3.30 66.41
C GLN A 857 -17.85 -2.16 67.43
N SER A 858 -17.78 -0.91 66.98
CA SER A 858 -17.71 0.27 67.86
C SER A 858 -19.05 0.62 68.52
N THR A 859 -20.18 0.45 67.80
CA THR A 859 -21.52 0.71 68.34
C THR A 859 -21.95 -0.36 69.36
N ASN A 860 -21.53 -1.62 69.19
CA ASN A 860 -21.73 -2.65 70.22
C ASN A 860 -20.89 -2.44 71.50
N ARG A 861 -19.98 -1.46 71.55
CA ARG A 861 -19.25 -1.05 72.76
C ARG A 861 -19.82 0.18 73.46
N THR A 862 -20.83 0.82 72.89
CA THR A 862 -21.45 2.04 73.45
C THR A 862 -22.98 1.94 73.42
N THR A 863 -23.54 1.05 74.24
CA THR A 863 -24.95 1.12 74.65
C THR A 863 -25.04 1.77 76.03
N THR A 864 -25.22 3.10 76.07
CA THR A 864 -26.04 3.82 77.06
C THR A 864 -26.42 5.18 76.49
N ALA A 865 -27.74 5.43 76.40
CA ALA A 865 -28.43 6.72 76.21
C ALA A 865 -28.30 7.41 74.83
N ASP A 866 -29.32 7.30 73.96
CA ASP A 866 -30.50 8.18 73.96
C ASP A 866 -31.45 7.76 72.81
N GLU A 867 -32.69 7.42 73.18
CA GLU A 867 -33.79 7.20 72.25
C GLU A 867 -34.30 8.56 71.72
N VAL A 868 -34.27 8.76 70.39
CA VAL A 868 -35.10 9.75 69.72
C VAL A 868 -36.14 9.00 68.89
N THR A 869 -37.40 9.26 69.23
CA THR A 869 -38.59 8.54 68.86
C THR A 869 -38.95 8.65 67.37
N VAL A 870 -39.31 7.50 66.80
CA VAL A 870 -39.98 7.33 65.50
C VAL A 870 -41.47 7.60 65.70
N ALA A 871 -41.98 8.78 65.33
CA ALA A 871 -43.44 9.03 65.37
C ALA A 871 -44.02 10.08 64.40
N ASP A 872 -43.23 10.97 63.76
CA ASP A 872 -43.83 12.14 63.08
C ASP A 872 -43.92 12.12 61.54
N ILE A 873 -43.76 10.98 60.86
CA ILE A 873 -43.81 10.92 59.38
C ILE A 873 -44.92 9.98 58.83
N SER A 874 -45.72 9.32 59.68
CA SER A 874 -46.79 8.41 59.21
C SER A 874 -48.18 9.03 59.08
N MET A 875 -48.37 10.33 59.35
CA MET A 875 -49.68 11.00 59.24
C MET A 875 -49.63 12.23 58.31
N SER A 876 -49.61 12.02 56.99
CA SER A 876 -50.11 13.04 56.02
C SER A 876 -50.21 12.56 54.55
N LEU A 877 -50.28 11.26 54.26
CA LEU A 877 -50.36 10.79 52.85
C LEU A 877 -51.36 9.63 52.66
N THR A 878 -52.56 9.77 53.21
CA THR A 878 -53.74 9.02 52.75
C THR A 878 -54.82 10.01 52.35
N GLY A 879 -54.80 10.42 51.09
CA GLY A 879 -55.85 11.20 50.46
C GLY A 879 -55.41 11.61 49.07
N PHE A 880 -56.26 11.35 48.09
CA PHE A 880 -56.10 11.58 46.64
C PHE A 880 -55.56 10.40 45.83
N ASP A 881 -56.43 9.41 45.65
CA ASP A 881 -56.76 8.92 44.31
C ASP A 881 -58.23 9.30 44.02
N ASP A 882 -58.54 9.42 42.73
CA ASP A 882 -59.83 9.73 42.08
C ASP A 882 -60.13 11.21 41.75
N ALA A 883 -59.78 11.63 40.52
CA ALA A 883 -60.75 12.07 39.52
C ALA A 883 -60.09 12.45 38.18
N ASP A 884 -60.33 11.63 37.16
CA ASP A 884 -60.29 12.01 35.74
C ASP A 884 -61.37 13.07 35.44
N GLY A 885 -61.07 14.02 34.55
CA GLY A 885 -62.09 14.95 34.04
C GLY A 885 -61.55 16.16 33.29
N ASP A 886 -61.35 15.98 31.98
CA ASP A 886 -61.31 16.96 30.88
C ASP A 886 -61.71 18.42 31.17
N ALA A 887 -60.89 19.38 30.69
CA ALA A 887 -61.22 20.26 29.55
C ALA A 887 -60.51 21.63 29.62
N ARG A 888 -59.54 21.80 28.70
CA ARG A 888 -59.36 22.89 27.71
C ARG A 888 -59.54 24.38 28.10
N THR A 889 -58.65 25.15 27.43
CA THR A 889 -58.68 26.58 27.04
C THR A 889 -58.42 27.60 28.14
N ALA A 890 -57.63 28.66 27.96
CA ALA A 890 -56.79 29.14 26.87
C ALA A 890 -56.01 30.37 27.38
N THR A 891 -54.91 30.71 26.69
CA THR A 891 -54.39 32.10 26.45
C THR A 891 -53.96 32.92 27.69
N ALA A 892 -52.90 33.71 27.69
CA ALA A 892 -52.03 34.23 26.64
C ALA A 892 -50.89 35.03 27.30
N THR A 893 -49.89 35.32 26.46
CA THR A 893 -49.10 36.55 26.39
C THR A 893 -47.93 36.79 27.35
N THR A 894 -46.77 36.78 26.71
CA THR A 894 -45.50 37.50 26.91
C THR A 894 -45.66 38.97 27.36
N PRO A 895 -44.60 39.60 27.90
CA PRO A 895 -43.52 40.24 27.10
C PRO A 895 -42.12 39.74 27.51
N ASP A 896 -41.14 39.61 26.60
CA ASP A 896 -40.23 40.68 26.09
C ASP A 896 -39.48 41.39 27.24
N GLN A 897 -38.16 41.58 27.26
CA GLN A 897 -37.20 41.86 26.19
C GLN A 897 -35.75 41.89 26.77
N GLU A 898 -34.76 41.62 25.91
CA GLU A 898 -33.44 42.31 25.74
C GLU A 898 -32.65 42.81 26.99
N GLY A 899 -31.32 42.66 27.11
CA GLY A 899 -30.27 42.23 26.20
C GLY A 899 -28.88 42.67 26.71
N SER A 900 -27.85 42.00 26.17
CA SER A 900 -26.49 42.49 25.82
C SER A 900 -25.41 42.81 26.87
N ALA A 901 -24.18 42.55 26.39
CA ALA A 901 -22.83 43.04 26.73
C ALA A 901 -22.04 42.21 27.78
N GLU A 902 -21.14 41.32 27.34
CA GLU A 902 -19.73 41.58 26.93
C GLU A 902 -18.86 42.16 28.05
N GLN A 903 -17.96 41.33 28.60
CA GLN A 903 -16.58 41.75 28.82
C GLN A 903 -15.61 40.57 28.97
N ASP A 904 -14.52 40.69 28.23
CA ASP A 904 -13.40 39.78 28.04
C ASP A 904 -12.64 39.42 29.33
N SER A 905 -12.13 38.18 29.38
CA SER A 905 -10.80 37.94 29.92
C SER A 905 -10.13 36.75 29.22
N GLU A 906 -9.08 37.05 28.48
CA GLU A 906 -8.12 36.12 27.89
C GLU A 906 -7.46 35.27 28.98
N TYR A 907 -7.36 33.95 28.79
CA TYR A 907 -6.19 33.17 29.23
C TYR A 907 -5.96 31.94 28.35
N SER A 908 -4.93 32.07 27.50
CA SER A 908 -3.94 31.06 27.08
C SER A 908 -4.41 29.65 26.69
N ILE A 909 -4.57 29.50 25.38
CA ILE A 909 -4.63 28.24 24.62
C ILE A 909 -3.22 27.61 24.58
N HIS A 910 -3.09 26.38 25.07
CA HIS A 910 -2.09 25.43 24.56
C HIS A 910 -2.62 24.00 24.73
N ASP A 911 -2.57 23.26 23.63
CA ASP A 911 -2.72 21.81 23.48
C ASP A 911 -4.14 21.22 23.61
N ASP A 912 -4.90 21.31 22.52
CA ASP A 912 -5.89 20.27 22.14
C ASP A 912 -6.11 20.31 20.62
N LEU A 913 -5.30 19.53 19.90
CA LEU A 913 -5.43 19.26 18.46
C LEU A 913 -5.35 17.76 18.21
N TRP A 914 -6.27 17.02 18.84
CA TRP A 914 -6.68 15.68 18.41
C TRP A 914 -8.17 15.52 18.70
N TYR A 915 -8.92 14.98 17.74
CA TYR A 915 -10.38 14.83 17.65
C TYR A 915 -11.14 15.95 16.95
N THR A 916 -11.08 15.91 15.61
CA THR A 916 -12.27 15.98 14.75
C THR A 916 -12.12 14.96 13.63
#